data_AF-A0A517YXC1-F1
#
_entry.id   AF-A0A517YXC1-F1
#
_cell.length_a   1.000
_cell.length_b   1.000
_cell.length_c   1.000
_cell.angle_alpha   90.00
_cell.angle_beta   90.00
_cell.angle_gamma   90.00
#
_symmetry.space_group_name_H-M   'P 1'
#
loop_
_entity.id
_entity.type
_entity.pdbx_description
1 polymer ?
#
loop_
_entity_poly.entity_id
_entity_poly.type
_entity_poly.pdbx_seq_one_letter_code
_entity_poly.pdbx_strand_id
1 'polypeptide(L)'
;MHRKYHYFCRLGLAVLCSMNTSTLAFGYFQGSYGNWTYTSADTGDKTKGVFPYDSVRVHGQIANVSNRVFIDSNSMYWMTNSGNGAGNNTITCTGNTYLQTQIKSGLPFYALNFGNNEHHTPNLTIKTQFGNKSAEMFHVRFQPNSVPIKNREVGLIRNAGGNITFDQDFIGNYELLNFFGYAYSVRALKSSNSDPNNSGNITINNDLLATISTKGYGFSKSFYSQSNFTVGNNFSGSIFTESDHSSAYSIHASGNVDIGNQLTSQITSDGDTDACGIYAGNNMSIANGISGTINALGGDKAHGIYGGNININGIFSGTISAQSGNKQAYGAYANNNFYAKNITGIIQTTASNNSAYGIYAKSLQIDNISGTIKAISNSSNANNTAYAIQSYGNDNDYIVLNTGANIIGDIDLGNDKGTTRGDILHLLGSGSMNYDLHNIETLHVYDEKYSDPELWTLNLANTATSSRNSFVHTEIDGGILRANSNFQTQNLRIMNEGGLSFNLYDPNQDIALNVTKSTRIAGRLILDKEFSVNECAINDQYTLVDGDLIQGNNIDGMFDIIYGTIISDELGLAVLYNHYGNEDIIARVTLLGDANLDNVVDMTDLQIVQTKMSEPYPVAGVWTEGDFNGDTIVNDLDLNIVTANMNLNANDSYSALTLRAIPEPSSLFLLGSAGLLCFRRKRIA
;
A
#
# COMPACT_ATOMS: atom_id res chain seq x y z
N MET A 1 -29.44 -51.61 -42.51
CA MET A 1 -28.52 -52.45 -41.72
C MET A 1 -29.15 -52.70 -40.35
N HIS A 2 -29.52 -53.95 -40.08
CA HIS A 2 -30.23 -54.41 -38.89
C HIS A 2 -29.33 -54.45 -37.65
N ARG A 3 -29.86 -54.04 -36.48
CA ARG A 3 -29.55 -54.68 -35.20
C ARG A 3 -30.82 -54.85 -34.36
N LYS A 4 -31.11 -56.12 -34.07
CA LYS A 4 -32.16 -56.63 -33.19
C LYS A 4 -31.67 -56.56 -31.74
N TYR A 5 -32.53 -56.21 -30.79
CA TYR A 5 -32.36 -56.53 -29.37
C TYR A 5 -33.35 -57.64 -29.00
N HIS A 6 -32.81 -58.72 -28.41
CA HIS A 6 -33.57 -59.85 -27.89
C HIS A 6 -34.07 -59.55 -26.47
N TYR A 7 -35.36 -59.79 -26.25
CA TYR A 7 -35.93 -60.02 -24.92
C TYR A 7 -35.59 -61.44 -24.47
N PHE A 8 -35.19 -61.61 -23.21
CA PHE A 8 -35.29 -62.89 -22.52
C PHE A 8 -35.96 -62.69 -21.15
N CYS A 9 -37.15 -63.28 -21.05
CA CYS A 9 -37.92 -63.51 -19.84
C CYS A 9 -37.48 -64.86 -19.25
N ARG A 10 -37.35 -64.97 -17.92
CA ARG A 10 -37.34 -66.28 -17.25
C ARG A 10 -37.97 -66.18 -15.86
N LEU A 11 -39.15 -66.78 -15.76
CA LEU A 11 -39.68 -67.38 -14.53
C LEU A 11 -38.84 -68.60 -14.12
N GLY A 12 -38.77 -68.87 -12.82
CA GLY A 12 -38.34 -70.15 -12.23
C GLY A 12 -38.21 -70.00 -10.72
N LEU A 13 -39.26 -70.29 -9.94
CA LEU A 13 -39.61 -71.59 -9.34
C LEU A 13 -38.96 -71.75 -7.95
N ALA A 14 -39.80 -71.70 -6.93
CA ALA A 14 -39.44 -71.96 -5.54
C ALA A 14 -39.26 -73.48 -5.31
N VAL A 15 -38.17 -73.84 -4.62
CA VAL A 15 -38.01 -75.13 -3.94
C VAL A 15 -37.50 -74.85 -2.54
N LEU A 16 -38.26 -75.27 -1.54
CA LEU A 16 -37.92 -75.23 -0.12
C LEU A 16 -37.81 -76.68 0.34
N CYS A 17 -36.61 -77.13 0.72
CA CYS A 17 -36.43 -78.09 1.82
C CYS A 17 -34.97 -78.21 2.27
N SER A 18 -34.76 -77.88 3.55
CA SER A 18 -33.90 -78.53 4.55
C SER A 18 -32.42 -78.84 4.23
N MET A 19 -31.50 -78.16 4.92
CA MET A 19 -30.52 -78.78 5.84
C MET A 19 -29.81 -77.73 6.72
N ASN A 20 -29.55 -78.12 7.98
CA ASN A 20 -28.82 -77.39 9.02
C ASN A 20 -27.35 -77.13 8.65
N THR A 21 -26.85 -75.93 8.93
CA THR A 21 -25.76 -75.63 9.90
C THR A 21 -25.23 -74.19 9.71
N SER A 22 -25.29 -73.42 10.81
CA SER A 22 -24.54 -72.19 11.15
C SER A 22 -23.94 -71.36 10.02
N THR A 23 -24.64 -70.30 9.61
CA THR A 23 -24.05 -69.13 8.96
C THR A 23 -24.84 -67.89 9.36
N LEU A 24 -24.15 -66.85 9.84
CA LEU A 24 -24.74 -65.54 10.15
C LEU A 24 -25.41 -64.97 8.90
N ALA A 25 -26.73 -64.83 8.94
CA ALA A 25 -27.50 -64.13 7.92
C ALA A 25 -27.52 -62.62 8.21
N PHE A 26 -26.96 -61.83 7.29
CA PHE A 26 -27.28 -60.41 7.20
C PHE A 26 -28.69 -60.28 6.59
N GLY A 27 -29.68 -59.96 7.42
CA GLY A 27 -31.03 -59.66 6.98
C GLY A 27 -31.09 -58.25 6.37
N TYR A 28 -31.32 -58.17 5.06
CA TYR A 28 -31.71 -56.94 4.39
C TYR A 28 -33.22 -56.73 4.59
N PHE A 29 -33.61 -55.85 5.52
CA PHE A 29 -35.01 -55.42 5.64
C PHE A 29 -35.29 -54.31 4.63
N GLN A 30 -36.02 -54.62 3.55
CA GLN A 30 -36.78 -53.61 2.81
C GLN A 30 -38.12 -53.41 3.54
N GLY A 31 -38.14 -52.44 4.46
CA GLY A 31 -39.35 -51.94 5.10
C GLY A 31 -39.93 -50.77 4.31
N SER A 32 -41.24 -50.84 4.03
CA SER A 32 -42.06 -49.80 3.40
C SER A 32 -42.01 -48.46 4.14
N TYR A 33 -42.07 -47.36 3.37
CA TYR A 33 -42.20 -45.98 3.83
C TYR A 33 -43.26 -45.81 4.93
N GLY A 34 -42.82 -45.69 6.18
CA GLY A 34 -43.61 -45.23 7.31
C GLY A 34 -43.01 -43.94 7.85
N ASN A 35 -43.80 -42.88 7.94
CA ASN A 35 -43.42 -41.66 8.66
C ASN A 35 -43.35 -41.98 10.16
N TRP A 36 -42.15 -41.93 10.74
CA TRP A 36 -41.98 -41.99 12.19
C TRP A 36 -41.98 -40.56 12.72
N THR A 37 -43.04 -40.17 13.42
CA THR A 37 -43.07 -38.93 14.20
C THR A 37 -42.57 -39.24 15.60
N TYR A 38 -41.38 -38.77 15.94
CA TYR A 38 -40.88 -38.84 17.32
C TYR A 38 -41.32 -37.57 18.05
N THR A 39 -42.27 -37.69 18.96
CA THR A 39 -42.64 -36.62 19.89
C THR A 39 -41.96 -36.92 21.22
N SER A 40 -40.90 -36.19 21.55
CA SER A 40 -40.40 -36.20 22.93
C SER A 40 -41.37 -35.39 23.78
N ALA A 41 -42.06 -36.04 24.72
CA ALA A 41 -42.80 -35.34 25.74
C ALA A 41 -41.82 -34.49 26.57
N ASP A 42 -42.24 -33.27 26.86
CA ASP A 42 -41.53 -32.24 27.62
C ASP A 42 -41.28 -32.72 29.06
N THR A 43 -40.25 -33.53 29.26
CA THR A 43 -39.69 -33.81 30.58
C THR A 43 -38.31 -33.18 30.58
N GLY A 44 -38.10 -32.18 31.44
CA GLY A 44 -36.87 -31.38 31.56
C GLY A 44 -35.64 -32.17 32.03
N ASP A 45 -35.41 -33.36 31.48
CA ASP A 45 -34.34 -34.27 31.83
C ASP A 45 -33.44 -34.53 30.62
N LYS A 46 -32.13 -34.54 30.86
CA LYS A 46 -31.10 -34.65 29.82
C LYS A 46 -31.10 -36.08 29.25
N THR A 47 -31.85 -36.34 28.19
CA THR A 47 -31.75 -37.61 27.48
C THR A 47 -30.42 -37.71 26.74
N LYS A 48 -29.48 -38.49 27.30
CA LYS A 48 -28.31 -39.02 26.58
C LYS A 48 -28.75 -40.26 25.78
N GLY A 49 -28.98 -40.10 24.48
CA GLY A 49 -29.06 -41.24 23.56
C GLY A 49 -27.65 -41.71 23.19
N VAL A 50 -27.23 -42.88 23.68
CA VAL A 50 -25.99 -43.54 23.24
C VAL A 50 -26.36 -44.56 22.17
N PHE A 51 -25.94 -44.34 20.92
CA PHE A 51 -26.13 -45.30 19.83
C PHE A 51 -24.88 -46.19 19.71
N PRO A 52 -25.00 -47.53 19.82
CA PRO A 52 -23.83 -48.43 19.87
C PRO A 52 -23.36 -48.92 18.48
N TYR A 53 -23.45 -48.10 17.43
CA TYR A 53 -23.08 -48.53 16.06
C TYR A 53 -22.09 -47.58 15.38
N ASP A 54 -21.12 -48.14 14.65
CA ASP A 54 -20.02 -47.43 13.99
C ASP A 54 -20.46 -46.52 12.82
N SER A 55 -21.71 -46.66 12.37
CA SER A 55 -22.35 -45.72 11.45
C SER A 55 -23.86 -45.69 11.66
N VAL A 56 -24.43 -44.50 11.84
CA VAL A 56 -25.88 -44.27 11.90
C VAL A 56 -26.27 -43.44 10.70
N ARG A 57 -27.11 -44.01 9.82
CA ARG A 57 -27.71 -43.28 8.71
C ARG A 57 -29.12 -42.85 9.14
N VAL A 58 -29.28 -41.57 9.48
CA VAL A 58 -30.59 -41.03 9.87
C VAL A 58 -31.35 -40.59 8.62
N HIS A 59 -32.41 -41.32 8.26
CA HIS A 59 -33.44 -40.84 7.34
C HIS A 59 -34.62 -40.35 8.16
N GLY A 60 -34.78 -39.04 8.30
CA GLY A 60 -35.92 -38.44 9.01
C GLY A 60 -35.72 -36.95 9.33
N GLN A 61 -36.84 -36.24 9.45
CA GLN A 61 -36.90 -34.86 9.93
C GLN A 61 -36.80 -34.86 11.46
N ILE A 62 -35.80 -34.20 12.03
CA ILE A 62 -35.74 -33.92 13.48
C ILE A 62 -36.46 -32.59 13.68
N ALA A 63 -37.70 -32.62 14.16
CA ALA A 63 -38.48 -31.42 14.47
C ALA A 63 -38.45 -31.12 15.98
N ASN A 64 -38.35 -29.83 16.34
CA ASN A 64 -38.48 -29.29 17.70
C ASN A 64 -37.44 -29.78 18.73
N VAL A 65 -36.14 -29.54 18.50
CA VAL A 65 -35.13 -29.65 19.56
C VAL A 65 -34.99 -28.29 20.25
N SER A 66 -35.56 -28.15 21.44
CA SER A 66 -35.77 -26.84 22.05
C SER A 66 -34.57 -26.27 22.81
N ASN A 67 -33.46 -26.98 23.06
CA ASN A 67 -32.37 -26.38 23.86
C ASN A 67 -30.93 -26.84 23.60
N ARG A 68 -30.61 -28.12 23.36
CA ARG A 68 -29.23 -28.60 23.12
C ARG A 68 -29.20 -29.90 22.31
N VAL A 69 -28.34 -29.97 21.30
CA VAL A 69 -27.98 -31.22 20.62
C VAL A 69 -26.58 -31.62 21.07
N PHE A 70 -26.44 -32.76 21.73
CA PHE A 70 -25.15 -33.36 22.06
C PHE A 70 -24.86 -34.48 21.06
N ILE A 71 -23.74 -34.37 20.35
CA ILE A 71 -23.23 -35.45 19.49
C ILE A 71 -21.95 -35.97 20.16
N ASP A 72 -22.01 -37.15 20.75
CA ASP A 72 -20.84 -37.88 21.28
C ASP A 72 -20.24 -38.70 20.13
N SER A 73 -19.01 -38.37 19.72
CA SER A 73 -18.41 -38.89 18.49
C SER A 73 -17.54 -40.12 18.75
N ASN A 74 -18.15 -41.30 18.71
CA ASN A 74 -17.45 -42.55 18.39
C ASN A 74 -17.80 -43.10 16.99
N SER A 75 -18.70 -42.44 16.25
CA SER A 75 -19.23 -42.94 14.97
C SER A 75 -19.30 -41.86 13.89
N MET A 76 -19.13 -42.24 12.62
CA MET A 76 -19.37 -41.36 11.47
C MET A 76 -20.87 -41.14 11.26
N TYR A 77 -21.29 -39.89 11.12
CA TYR A 77 -22.65 -39.52 10.73
C TYR A 77 -22.65 -38.97 9.30
N TRP A 78 -23.41 -39.61 8.42
CA TRP A 78 -23.70 -39.11 7.07
C TRP A 78 -25.18 -38.75 7.00
N MET A 79 -25.47 -37.46 6.77
CA MET A 79 -26.80 -37.01 6.36
C MET A 79 -26.77 -36.75 4.86
N THR A 80 -27.05 -37.76 4.04
CA THR A 80 -27.21 -37.58 2.60
C THR A 80 -28.67 -37.55 2.19
N ASN A 81 -28.99 -36.69 1.23
CA ASN A 81 -30.26 -36.70 0.53
C ASN A 81 -30.11 -37.55 -0.74
N SER A 82 -30.75 -38.72 -0.79
CA SER A 82 -30.80 -39.56 -2.01
C SER A 82 -32.23 -39.77 -2.54
N GLY A 83 -33.19 -38.94 -2.14
CA GLY A 83 -34.57 -39.02 -2.63
C GLY A 83 -34.85 -38.03 -3.77
N ASN A 84 -35.31 -38.51 -4.92
CA ASN A 84 -35.87 -37.69 -6.02
C ASN A 84 -37.23 -37.01 -5.66
N GLY A 85 -37.59 -36.95 -4.38
CA GLY A 85 -38.77 -36.24 -3.89
C GLY A 85 -38.34 -35.00 -3.12
N ALA A 86 -39.08 -33.90 -3.26
CA ALA A 86 -38.82 -32.57 -2.70
C ALA A 86 -38.88 -32.48 -1.14
N GLY A 87 -38.39 -33.49 -0.42
CA GLY A 87 -38.23 -33.46 1.02
C GLY A 87 -36.88 -32.85 1.41
N ASN A 88 -36.90 -31.63 1.93
CA ASN A 88 -35.74 -31.03 2.57
C ASN A 88 -35.50 -31.73 3.92
N ASN A 89 -34.46 -32.56 4.03
CA ASN A 89 -33.95 -33.00 5.34
C ASN A 89 -33.35 -31.77 6.04
N THR A 90 -34.18 -31.11 6.83
CA THR A 90 -33.87 -29.88 7.54
C THR A 90 -33.79 -30.20 9.02
N ILE A 91 -32.69 -29.87 9.68
CA ILE A 91 -32.72 -29.72 11.13
C ILE A 91 -33.36 -28.35 11.37
N THR A 92 -34.66 -28.35 11.68
CA THR A 92 -35.37 -27.12 12.05
C THR A 92 -35.28 -26.96 13.56
N CYS A 93 -34.44 -26.03 14.00
CA CYS A 93 -34.38 -25.64 15.41
C CYS A 93 -35.27 -24.42 15.61
N THR A 94 -36.08 -24.41 16.68
CA THR A 94 -36.91 -23.28 17.08
C THR A 94 -36.29 -22.65 18.34
N GLY A 95 -36.03 -21.34 18.32
CA GLY A 95 -35.35 -20.62 19.43
C GLY A 95 -33.81 -20.65 19.37
N ASN A 96 -33.13 -19.87 20.21
CA ASN A 96 -31.66 -19.78 20.25
C ASN A 96 -31.05 -21.18 20.40
N THR A 97 -30.35 -21.63 19.37
CA THR A 97 -29.82 -23.00 19.32
C THR A 97 -28.35 -23.00 19.69
N TYR A 98 -28.03 -23.69 20.78
CA TYR A 98 -26.65 -23.98 21.16
C TYR A 98 -26.25 -25.35 20.62
N LEU A 99 -25.38 -25.36 19.61
CA LEU A 99 -24.70 -26.59 19.21
C LEU A 99 -23.40 -26.70 19.98
N GLN A 100 -23.34 -27.65 20.92
CA GLN A 100 -22.12 -28.00 21.64
C GLN A 100 -21.63 -29.35 21.13
N THR A 101 -20.59 -29.34 20.30
CA THR A 101 -19.92 -30.57 19.85
C THR A 101 -18.65 -30.75 20.67
N GLN A 102 -18.48 -31.93 21.26
CA GLN A 102 -17.22 -32.33 21.88
C GLN A 102 -16.61 -33.38 20.96
N ILE A 103 -15.68 -32.97 20.10
CA ILE A 103 -15.04 -33.86 19.14
C ILE A 103 -13.85 -34.52 19.84
N LYS A 104 -13.94 -35.84 20.06
CA LYS A 104 -12.75 -36.66 20.40
C LYS A 104 -11.97 -36.93 19.11
N SER A 105 -10.63 -36.87 19.20
CA SER A 105 -9.72 -36.92 18.05
C SER A 105 -9.96 -38.10 17.09
N GLY A 106 -9.80 -37.87 15.77
CA GLY A 106 -9.59 -38.94 14.78
C GLY A 106 -10.77 -39.26 13.84
N LEU A 107 -11.86 -38.49 13.84
CA LEU A 107 -12.99 -38.70 12.94
C LEU A 107 -13.34 -37.44 12.15
N PRO A 108 -13.52 -37.53 10.81
CA PRO A 108 -13.99 -36.41 10.00
C PRO A 108 -15.45 -36.09 10.36
N PHE A 109 -15.70 -34.84 10.75
CA PHE A 109 -17.06 -34.29 10.83
C PHE A 109 -17.58 -34.02 9.40
N TYR A 110 -18.88 -34.02 9.14
CA TYR A 110 -19.45 -33.69 7.80
C TYR A 110 -20.46 -32.53 7.90
N ALA A 111 -20.59 -31.76 6.80
CA ALA A 111 -21.15 -30.41 6.73
C ALA A 111 -22.51 -30.21 7.43
N LEU A 112 -22.70 -29.03 8.04
CA LEU A 112 -23.95 -28.62 8.67
C LEU A 112 -24.72 -27.69 7.74
N ASN A 113 -25.89 -28.14 7.27
CA ASN A 113 -26.81 -27.30 6.50
C ASN A 113 -28.11 -27.10 7.27
N PHE A 114 -28.38 -25.87 7.70
CA PHE A 114 -29.67 -25.47 8.25
C PHE A 114 -30.53 -24.90 7.12
N GLY A 115 -31.53 -25.66 6.69
CA GLY A 115 -32.38 -25.30 5.57
C GLY A 115 -33.38 -24.19 5.87
N ASN A 116 -33.81 -23.51 4.79
CA ASN A 116 -34.73 -22.38 4.81
C ASN A 116 -36.17 -22.85 5.07
N ASN A 117 -36.65 -22.76 6.31
CA ASN A 117 -38.09 -22.57 6.54
C ASN A 117 -38.27 -21.11 6.95
N GLU A 118 -39.06 -20.35 6.19
CA GLU A 118 -39.16 -18.89 6.18
C GLU A 118 -39.74 -18.25 7.47
N HIS A 119 -39.89 -19.02 8.55
CA HIS A 119 -40.46 -18.57 9.81
C HIS A 119 -39.47 -18.80 10.96
N HIS A 120 -38.88 -17.70 11.42
CA HIS A 120 -38.01 -17.60 12.61
C HIS A 120 -36.77 -18.52 12.62
N THR A 121 -35.77 -18.17 11.83
CA THR A 121 -34.46 -18.81 11.87
C THR A 121 -33.64 -18.27 13.05
N PRO A 122 -33.21 -19.13 13.99
CA PRO A 122 -32.52 -18.69 15.20
C PRO A 122 -31.04 -18.34 14.96
N ASN A 123 -30.47 -17.57 15.89
CA ASN A 123 -29.02 -17.39 15.95
C ASN A 123 -28.32 -18.74 16.17
N LEU A 124 -27.25 -18.98 15.42
CA LEU A 124 -26.42 -20.17 15.53
C LEU A 124 -25.20 -19.84 16.38
N THR A 125 -25.19 -20.32 17.61
CA THR A 125 -24.00 -20.26 18.47
C THR A 125 -23.30 -21.62 18.45
N ILE A 126 -22.08 -21.63 17.93
CA ILE A 126 -21.22 -22.81 17.88
C ILE A 126 -20.26 -22.73 19.07
N LYS A 127 -20.49 -23.60 20.06
CA LYS A 127 -19.59 -23.80 21.20
C LYS A 127 -18.72 -25.01 20.93
N THR A 128 -17.64 -24.84 20.19
CA THR A 128 -16.62 -25.88 20.00
C THR A 128 -15.54 -25.71 21.06
N GLN A 129 -15.43 -26.67 21.98
CA GLN A 129 -14.21 -26.87 22.76
C GLN A 129 -13.33 -27.85 22.00
N PHE A 130 -12.44 -27.34 21.15
CA PHE A 130 -11.31 -28.15 20.72
C PHE A 130 -10.34 -28.19 21.92
N GLY A 131 -10.05 -29.37 22.47
CA GLY A 131 -8.86 -29.51 23.32
C GLY A 131 -7.63 -29.08 22.51
N ASN A 132 -6.48 -28.80 23.16
CA ASN A 132 -5.21 -28.30 22.56
C ASN A 132 -4.57 -29.16 21.42
N LYS A 133 -5.35 -29.80 20.55
CA LYS A 133 -4.94 -30.66 19.45
C LYS A 133 -5.61 -30.16 18.17
N SER A 134 -4.83 -30.06 17.09
CA SER A 134 -5.29 -29.67 15.76
C SER A 134 -6.46 -30.55 15.31
N ALA A 135 -7.55 -29.93 14.85
CA ALA A 135 -8.63 -30.63 14.18
C ALA A 135 -8.09 -31.22 12.87
N GLU A 136 -8.33 -32.52 12.63
CA GLU A 136 -8.04 -33.14 11.34
C GLU A 136 -8.86 -32.47 10.22
N MET A 137 -8.24 -32.30 9.05
CA MET A 137 -8.73 -31.56 7.90
C MET A 137 -10.18 -31.93 7.53
N PHE A 138 -11.07 -30.94 7.48
CA PHE A 138 -12.43 -31.14 6.99
C PHE A 138 -12.47 -30.95 5.47
N HIS A 139 -12.46 -32.06 4.73
CA HIS A 139 -12.44 -32.07 3.27
C HIS A 139 -13.83 -32.43 2.72
N VAL A 140 -14.52 -31.46 2.11
CA VAL A 140 -15.76 -31.73 1.35
C VAL A 140 -15.44 -31.74 -0.14
N ARG A 141 -15.16 -32.92 -0.69
CA ARG A 141 -14.96 -33.11 -2.14
C ARG A 141 -16.25 -33.57 -2.81
N PHE A 142 -16.77 -32.77 -3.72
CA PHE A 142 -17.81 -33.22 -4.63
C PHE A 142 -17.15 -33.89 -5.84
N GLN A 143 -17.51 -35.14 -6.15
CA GLN A 143 -17.06 -35.76 -7.39
C GLN A 143 -17.81 -35.09 -8.57
N PRO A 144 -17.09 -34.60 -9.60
CA PRO A 144 -17.71 -33.98 -10.76
C PRO A 144 -18.41 -35.05 -11.59
N ASN A 145 -19.66 -35.37 -11.25
CA ASN A 145 -20.53 -36.12 -12.14
C ASN A 145 -21.07 -35.16 -13.22
N SER A 146 -21.13 -35.68 -14.44
CA SER A 146 -21.21 -35.03 -15.76
C SER A 146 -22.42 -34.13 -16.08
N VAL A 147 -23.15 -33.62 -15.08
CA VAL A 147 -24.25 -32.67 -15.29
C VAL A 147 -23.95 -31.38 -14.52
N PRO A 148 -23.65 -30.26 -15.21
CA PRO A 148 -23.48 -28.95 -14.57
C PRO A 148 -24.80 -28.55 -13.91
N ILE A 149 -24.89 -28.67 -12.59
CA ILE A 149 -26.01 -28.08 -11.84
C ILE A 149 -25.72 -26.59 -11.69
N LYS A 150 -26.00 -25.82 -12.74
CA LYS A 150 -25.87 -24.35 -12.70
C LYS A 150 -26.76 -23.78 -11.59
N ASN A 151 -26.27 -22.80 -10.85
CA ASN A 151 -26.99 -21.98 -9.85
C ASN A 151 -27.26 -22.59 -8.47
N ARG A 152 -26.52 -23.60 -8.00
CA ARG A 152 -26.56 -23.95 -6.57
C ARG A 152 -25.54 -23.13 -5.78
N GLU A 153 -25.89 -22.80 -4.54
CA GLU A 153 -24.97 -22.21 -3.57
C GLU A 153 -24.54 -23.32 -2.61
N VAL A 154 -23.24 -23.44 -2.34
CA VAL A 154 -22.73 -24.39 -1.35
C VAL A 154 -21.88 -23.68 -0.32
N GLY A 155 -22.07 -24.04 0.94
CA GLY A 155 -21.09 -23.71 1.97
C GLY A 155 -21.00 -24.68 3.13
N LEU A 156 -19.88 -24.61 3.84
CA LEU A 156 -19.55 -25.53 4.93
C LEU A 156 -20.38 -25.23 6.18
N ILE A 157 -20.52 -23.93 6.48
CA ILE A 157 -21.35 -23.41 7.58
C ILE A 157 -22.28 -22.35 7.00
N ARG A 158 -23.59 -22.63 7.00
CA ARG A 158 -24.61 -21.71 6.50
C ARG A 158 -25.67 -21.47 7.59
N ASN A 159 -25.91 -20.21 7.93
CA ASN A 159 -27.11 -19.80 8.65
C ASN A 159 -27.96 -18.90 7.73
N ALA A 160 -29.09 -19.44 7.28
CA ALA A 160 -30.03 -18.69 6.47
C ALA A 160 -30.93 -17.86 7.39
N GLY A 161 -30.65 -16.57 7.53
CA GLY A 161 -31.41 -15.70 8.41
C GLY A 161 -30.97 -15.84 9.86
N GLY A 162 -29.71 -15.60 10.17
CA GLY A 162 -29.26 -15.59 11.56
C GLY A 162 -27.81 -15.17 11.70
N ASN A 163 -27.46 -14.71 12.89
CA ASN A 163 -26.05 -14.51 13.24
C ASN A 163 -25.37 -15.87 13.40
N ILE A 164 -24.08 -15.93 13.05
CA ILE A 164 -23.19 -17.03 13.37
C ILE A 164 -22.21 -16.50 14.41
N THR A 165 -22.20 -17.12 15.59
CA THR A 165 -21.27 -16.76 16.66
C THR A 165 -20.44 -17.98 17.05
N PHE A 166 -19.12 -17.82 17.01
CA PHE A 166 -18.15 -18.75 17.56
C PHE A 166 -17.68 -18.20 18.91
N ASP A 167 -18.03 -18.89 20.00
CA ASP A 167 -17.75 -18.42 21.36
C ASP A 167 -16.28 -18.63 21.78
N GLN A 168 -15.52 -19.38 20.99
CA GLN A 168 -14.11 -19.69 21.22
C GLN A 168 -13.30 -19.44 19.95
N ASP A 169 -12.01 -19.78 20.00
CA ASP A 169 -11.12 -19.68 18.84
C ASP A 169 -11.68 -20.50 17.67
N PHE A 170 -11.66 -19.92 16.47
CA PHE A 170 -12.00 -20.64 15.25
C PHE A 170 -10.72 -21.25 14.67
N ILE A 171 -10.50 -22.54 14.94
CA ILE A 171 -9.29 -23.30 14.59
C ILE A 171 -9.68 -24.45 13.65
N GLY A 172 -8.83 -24.77 12.68
CA GLY A 172 -8.98 -25.95 11.83
C GLY A 172 -8.55 -25.70 10.39
N ASN A 173 -8.55 -26.77 9.57
CA ASN A 173 -8.33 -26.68 8.13
C ASN A 173 -9.64 -26.99 7.41
N TYR A 174 -10.15 -26.03 6.65
CA TYR A 174 -11.43 -26.10 5.95
C TYR A 174 -11.20 -25.94 4.45
N GLU A 175 -11.63 -26.93 3.67
CA GLU A 175 -11.40 -26.93 2.23
C GLU A 175 -12.71 -27.17 1.48
N LEU A 176 -13.08 -26.21 0.63
CA LEU A 176 -14.21 -26.30 -0.30
C LEU A 176 -13.68 -26.18 -1.73
N LEU A 177 -13.59 -27.30 -2.47
CA LEU A 177 -13.03 -27.33 -3.82
C LEU A 177 -14.07 -27.57 -4.92
N ASN A 178 -13.81 -26.99 -6.09
CA ASN A 178 -14.37 -27.36 -7.40
C ASN A 178 -15.90 -27.32 -7.49
N PHE A 179 -16.49 -26.21 -7.04
CA PHE A 179 -17.94 -26.05 -7.09
C PHE A 179 -18.41 -25.28 -8.35
N PHE A 180 -19.32 -25.87 -9.12
CA PHE A 180 -19.96 -25.25 -10.29
C PHE A 180 -21.05 -24.25 -9.85
N GLY A 181 -20.67 -23.13 -9.23
CA GLY A 181 -21.60 -22.11 -8.76
C GLY A 181 -20.99 -21.17 -7.74
N TYR A 182 -21.82 -20.66 -6.83
CA TYR A 182 -21.39 -19.80 -5.72
C TYR A 182 -20.79 -20.65 -4.60
N ALA A 183 -19.55 -20.36 -4.21
CA ALA A 183 -18.84 -21.09 -3.16
C ALA A 183 -18.64 -20.21 -1.92
N TYR A 184 -19.07 -20.70 -0.76
CA TYR A 184 -18.90 -20.01 0.52
C TYR A 184 -18.33 -20.95 1.58
N SER A 185 -17.26 -20.62 2.32
CA SER A 185 -16.88 -21.50 3.44
C SER A 185 -17.79 -21.27 4.65
N VAL A 186 -17.93 -20.01 5.08
CA VAL A 186 -18.83 -19.61 6.16
C VAL A 186 -19.74 -18.48 5.68
N ARG A 187 -21.05 -18.65 5.84
CA ARG A 187 -22.05 -17.71 5.34
C ARG A 187 -23.16 -17.43 6.34
N ALA A 188 -23.30 -16.17 6.73
CA ALA A 188 -24.43 -15.66 7.49
C ALA A 188 -25.29 -14.74 6.61
N LEU A 189 -26.56 -15.10 6.48
CA LEU A 189 -27.55 -14.32 5.76
C LEU A 189 -28.46 -13.57 6.73
N LYS A 190 -28.85 -12.36 6.35
CA LYS A 190 -29.93 -11.61 6.96
C LYS A 190 -31.25 -12.29 6.64
N SER A 191 -32.15 -12.35 7.62
CA SER A 191 -33.52 -12.82 7.36
C SER A 191 -34.24 -11.81 6.45
N SER A 192 -35.02 -12.30 5.50
CA SER A 192 -35.89 -11.46 4.65
C SER A 192 -37.02 -10.81 5.45
N ASN A 193 -37.34 -11.34 6.64
CA ASN A 193 -38.31 -10.76 7.55
C ASN A 193 -37.65 -9.66 8.39
N SER A 194 -38.39 -8.58 8.66
CA SER A 194 -37.96 -7.34 9.30
C SER A 194 -37.50 -7.46 10.77
N ASP A 195 -36.98 -8.62 11.21
CA ASP A 195 -36.44 -8.78 12.55
C ASP A 195 -35.12 -7.99 12.67
N PRO A 196 -35.11 -6.88 13.43
CA PRO A 196 -33.94 -6.03 13.55
C PRO A 196 -32.76 -6.74 14.25
N ASN A 197 -33.00 -7.84 14.96
CA ASN A 197 -31.96 -8.59 15.68
C ASN A 197 -31.21 -9.58 14.77
N ASN A 198 -31.71 -9.78 13.56
CA ASN A 198 -31.21 -10.78 12.64
C ASN A 198 -30.47 -10.12 11.48
N SER A 199 -29.30 -9.56 11.79
CA SER A 199 -28.51 -8.80 10.84
C SER A 199 -27.68 -9.70 9.92
N GLY A 200 -27.47 -10.98 10.25
CA GLY A 200 -26.62 -11.89 9.47
C GLY A 200 -25.14 -11.66 9.75
N ASN A 201 -24.78 -11.36 11.01
CA ASN A 201 -23.40 -11.17 11.45
C ASN A 201 -22.63 -12.49 11.48
N ILE A 202 -21.32 -12.42 11.29
CA ILE A 202 -20.37 -13.46 11.68
C ILE A 202 -19.51 -12.89 12.80
N THR A 203 -19.50 -13.54 13.95
CA THR A 203 -18.71 -13.11 15.12
C THR A 203 -17.87 -14.27 15.61
N ILE A 204 -16.56 -14.06 15.71
CA ILE A 204 -15.61 -14.96 16.36
C ILE A 204 -15.15 -14.22 17.61
N ASN A 205 -15.58 -14.64 18.80
CA ASN A 205 -15.38 -13.87 20.02
C ASN A 205 -13.91 -13.81 20.47
N ASN A 206 -13.07 -14.74 20.01
CA ASN A 206 -11.64 -14.80 20.34
C ASN A 206 -10.77 -14.75 19.06
N ASP A 207 -9.81 -15.68 18.91
CA ASP A 207 -8.87 -15.71 17.79
C ASP A 207 -9.43 -16.48 16.58
N LEU A 208 -9.11 -16.02 15.37
CA LEU A 208 -9.31 -16.76 14.12
C LEU A 208 -7.96 -17.35 13.68
N LEU A 209 -7.76 -18.65 13.89
CA LEU A 209 -6.51 -19.38 13.60
C LEU A 209 -6.65 -20.40 12.46
N ALA A 210 -7.82 -20.49 11.85
CA ALA A 210 -8.12 -21.50 10.84
C ALA A 210 -7.43 -21.25 9.49
N THR A 211 -7.06 -22.32 8.80
CA THR A 211 -6.77 -22.29 7.36
C THR A 211 -8.04 -22.60 6.58
N ILE A 212 -8.44 -21.71 5.68
CA ILE A 212 -9.64 -21.85 4.87
C ILE A 212 -9.25 -21.74 3.40
N SER A 213 -9.66 -22.72 2.60
CA SER A 213 -9.50 -22.70 1.15
C SER A 213 -10.87 -22.85 0.49
N THR A 214 -11.21 -21.91 -0.39
CA THR A 214 -12.51 -21.84 -1.08
C THR A 214 -12.26 -21.66 -2.57
N LYS A 215 -12.58 -22.67 -3.38
CA LYS A 215 -12.51 -22.61 -4.84
C LYS A 215 -13.89 -22.81 -5.45
N GLY A 216 -14.31 -21.86 -6.28
CA GLY A 216 -15.59 -21.88 -6.97
C GLY A 216 -15.46 -21.45 -8.43
N TYR A 217 -16.40 -21.90 -9.25
CA TYR A 217 -16.48 -21.50 -10.65
C TYR A 217 -17.08 -20.08 -10.80
N GLY A 218 -18.13 -19.78 -10.02
CA GLY A 218 -18.75 -18.45 -9.95
C GLY A 218 -18.14 -17.62 -8.82
N PHE A 219 -18.93 -16.75 -8.19
CA PHE A 219 -18.43 -15.96 -7.06
C PHE A 219 -17.99 -16.85 -5.91
N SER A 220 -16.78 -16.64 -5.42
CA SER A 220 -16.20 -17.37 -4.31
C SER A 220 -15.99 -16.43 -3.14
N LYS A 221 -16.51 -16.76 -1.95
CA LYS A 221 -16.23 -16.00 -0.73
C LYS A 221 -15.93 -16.89 0.46
N SER A 222 -14.75 -16.81 1.07
CA SER A 222 -14.45 -17.69 2.22
C SER A 222 -15.30 -17.34 3.44
N PHE A 223 -15.35 -16.06 3.82
CA PHE A 223 -16.35 -15.55 4.76
C PHE A 223 -17.29 -14.58 4.06
N TYR A 224 -18.60 -14.81 4.20
CA TYR A 224 -19.63 -13.90 3.70
C TYR A 224 -20.67 -13.57 4.77
N SER A 225 -20.70 -12.30 5.18
CA SER A 225 -21.71 -11.73 6.06
C SER A 225 -22.51 -10.67 5.31
N GLN A 226 -23.84 -10.69 5.46
CA GLN A 226 -24.71 -9.62 4.98
C GLN A 226 -24.77 -8.41 5.94
N SER A 227 -24.06 -8.46 7.05
CA SER A 227 -23.89 -7.38 8.01
C SER A 227 -22.43 -7.36 8.46
N ASN A 228 -22.12 -7.56 9.73
CA ASN A 228 -20.77 -7.38 10.26
C ASN A 228 -20.00 -8.70 10.32
N PHE A 229 -18.69 -8.62 10.07
CA PHE A 229 -17.72 -9.67 10.38
C PHE A 229 -16.81 -9.17 11.51
N THR A 230 -16.79 -9.88 12.63
CA THR A 230 -16.01 -9.47 13.81
C THR A 230 -15.13 -10.62 14.30
N VAL A 231 -13.86 -10.32 14.56
CA VAL A 231 -12.91 -11.18 15.29
C VAL A 231 -12.53 -10.43 16.57
N GLY A 232 -12.82 -11.00 17.73
CA GLY A 232 -12.66 -10.32 19.02
C GLY A 232 -11.20 -10.08 19.39
N ASN A 233 -10.30 -10.99 19.01
CA ASN A 233 -8.86 -10.89 19.27
C ASN A 233 -8.07 -10.88 17.95
N ASN A 234 -7.14 -11.83 17.77
CA ASN A 234 -6.23 -11.88 16.64
C ASN A 234 -6.85 -12.64 15.47
N PHE A 235 -6.48 -12.24 14.27
CA PHE A 235 -6.69 -13.04 13.08
C PHE A 235 -5.32 -13.44 12.52
N SER A 236 -4.99 -14.73 12.69
CA SER A 236 -3.68 -15.31 12.35
C SER A 236 -3.76 -16.55 11.47
N GLY A 237 -4.97 -17.03 11.14
CA GLY A 237 -5.19 -18.11 10.19
C GLY A 237 -4.85 -17.74 8.74
N SER A 238 -4.92 -18.68 7.81
CA SER A 238 -4.71 -18.40 6.38
C SER A 238 -6.00 -18.56 5.58
N ILE A 239 -6.28 -17.67 4.64
CA ILE A 239 -7.45 -17.77 3.76
C ILE A 239 -6.99 -17.74 2.30
N PHE A 240 -7.45 -18.71 1.53
CA PHE A 240 -7.24 -18.82 0.10
C PHE A 240 -8.60 -18.88 -0.59
N THR A 241 -8.87 -17.95 -1.49
CA THR A 241 -10.15 -17.86 -2.20
C THR A 241 -9.89 -17.73 -3.69
N GLU A 242 -10.43 -18.65 -4.48
CA GLU A 242 -10.24 -18.69 -5.93
C GLU A 242 -11.59 -18.72 -6.66
N SER A 243 -11.73 -17.94 -7.73
CA SER A 243 -12.89 -17.90 -8.61
C SER A 243 -12.46 -18.00 -10.08
N ASP A 244 -12.86 -19.08 -10.76
CA ASP A 244 -12.41 -19.34 -12.13
C ASP A 244 -13.03 -18.40 -13.18
N HIS A 245 -14.20 -17.80 -12.94
CA HIS A 245 -14.96 -17.02 -13.95
C HIS A 245 -15.66 -15.77 -13.38
N SER A 246 -15.39 -15.41 -12.13
CA SER A 246 -16.09 -14.32 -11.45
C SER A 246 -15.23 -13.70 -10.36
N SER A 247 -15.85 -13.21 -9.29
CA SER A 247 -15.15 -12.49 -8.24
C SER A 247 -14.78 -13.39 -7.06
N ALA A 248 -13.59 -13.18 -6.50
CA ALA A 248 -13.10 -13.85 -5.30
C ALA A 248 -12.95 -12.85 -4.14
N TYR A 249 -13.58 -13.16 -3.00
CA TYR A 249 -13.47 -12.37 -1.77
C TYR A 249 -13.07 -13.24 -0.58
N SER A 250 -11.90 -13.06 0.00
CA SER A 250 -11.56 -13.84 1.19
C SER A 250 -12.46 -13.51 2.38
N ILE A 251 -12.66 -12.22 2.65
CA ILE A 251 -13.66 -11.75 3.61
C ILE A 251 -14.57 -10.73 2.93
N HIS A 252 -15.87 -10.93 3.04
CA HIS A 252 -16.87 -9.99 2.54
C HIS A 252 -17.96 -9.77 3.59
N ALA A 253 -18.00 -8.57 4.14
CA ALA A 253 -19.06 -8.10 5.02
C ALA A 253 -19.77 -6.91 4.36
N SER A 254 -21.09 -6.96 4.22
CA SER A 254 -21.85 -5.82 3.69
C SER A 254 -21.96 -4.66 4.69
N GLY A 255 -21.70 -4.92 5.99
CA GLY A 255 -21.54 -3.94 7.05
C GLY A 255 -20.07 -3.71 7.39
N ASN A 256 -19.72 -3.84 8.68
CA ASN A 256 -18.36 -3.60 9.17
C ASN A 256 -17.47 -4.86 9.14
N VAL A 257 -16.16 -4.65 9.07
CA VAL A 257 -15.14 -5.65 9.41
C VAL A 257 -14.34 -5.14 10.60
N ASP A 258 -14.45 -5.82 11.73
CA ASP A 258 -13.79 -5.42 12.98
C ASP A 258 -12.83 -6.53 13.45
N ILE A 259 -11.53 -6.22 13.56
CA ILE A 259 -10.50 -7.11 14.12
C ILE A 259 -9.97 -6.46 15.40
N GLY A 260 -10.33 -7.03 16.54
CA GLY A 260 -10.12 -6.43 17.86
C GLY A 260 -8.67 -6.37 18.32
N ASN A 261 -7.76 -7.11 17.67
CA ASN A 261 -6.32 -7.06 17.92
C ASN A 261 -5.53 -6.95 16.60
N GLN A 262 -4.66 -7.91 16.28
CA GLN A 262 -3.74 -7.85 15.14
C GLN A 262 -4.20 -8.78 13.99
N LEU A 263 -3.98 -8.33 12.75
CA LEU A 263 -4.11 -9.15 11.55
C LEU A 263 -2.72 -9.66 11.12
N THR A 264 -2.41 -10.92 11.43
CA THR A 264 -1.14 -11.58 11.08
C THR A 264 -1.30 -12.62 9.95
N SER A 265 -2.52 -12.80 9.47
CA SER A 265 -2.93 -13.80 8.48
C SER A 265 -2.27 -13.68 7.11
N GLN A 266 -2.20 -14.82 6.41
CA GLN A 266 -2.00 -14.86 4.97
C GLN A 266 -3.36 -14.95 4.28
N ILE A 267 -3.75 -13.92 3.56
CA ILE A 267 -5.01 -13.83 2.84
C ILE A 267 -4.71 -13.71 1.35
N THR A 268 -5.21 -14.64 0.54
CA THR A 268 -5.07 -14.62 -0.92
C THR A 268 -6.44 -14.74 -1.57
N SER A 269 -6.79 -13.77 -2.41
CA SER A 269 -7.96 -13.79 -3.28
C SER A 269 -7.52 -13.77 -4.74
N ASP A 270 -7.99 -14.72 -5.53
CA ASP A 270 -7.69 -14.86 -6.96
C ASP A 270 -9.00 -14.99 -7.74
N GLY A 271 -9.35 -13.98 -8.55
CA GLY A 271 -10.61 -13.92 -9.25
C GLY A 271 -10.44 -13.50 -10.71
N ASP A 272 -11.08 -14.21 -11.62
CA ASP A 272 -11.07 -13.89 -13.06
C ASP A 272 -11.60 -12.49 -13.40
N THR A 273 -12.52 -11.94 -12.57
CA THR A 273 -13.01 -10.56 -12.75
C THR A 273 -12.54 -9.65 -11.62
N ASP A 274 -13.11 -9.77 -10.43
CA ASP A 274 -12.74 -8.93 -9.29
C ASP A 274 -12.11 -9.78 -8.18
N ALA A 275 -11.02 -9.33 -7.59
CA ALA A 275 -10.47 -9.94 -6.38
C ALA A 275 -10.43 -8.93 -5.24
N CYS A 276 -10.80 -9.36 -4.04
CA CYS A 276 -10.65 -8.54 -2.85
C CYS A 276 -10.27 -9.35 -1.61
N GLY A 277 -9.14 -9.01 -0.99
CA GLY A 277 -8.71 -9.68 0.24
C GLY A 277 -9.74 -9.49 1.37
N ILE A 278 -10.00 -8.24 1.74
CA ILE A 278 -11.00 -7.90 2.77
C ILE A 278 -11.91 -6.79 2.27
N TYR A 279 -13.21 -7.08 2.22
CA TYR A 279 -14.26 -6.14 1.82
C TYR A 279 -15.19 -5.83 3.00
N ALA A 280 -15.27 -4.55 3.37
CA ALA A 280 -16.27 -4.00 4.29
C ALA A 280 -17.14 -2.98 3.54
N GLY A 281 -18.46 -3.19 3.51
CA GLY A 281 -19.39 -2.24 2.90
C GLY A 281 -19.47 -0.91 3.66
N ASN A 282 -19.25 -0.92 4.97
CA ASN A 282 -19.25 0.24 5.85
C ASN A 282 -17.85 0.52 6.41
N ASN A 283 -17.52 0.14 7.65
CA ASN A 283 -16.22 0.46 8.25
C ASN A 283 -15.32 -0.77 8.36
N MET A 284 -14.03 -0.59 8.18
CA MET A 284 -12.99 -1.56 8.54
C MET A 284 -12.18 -1.00 9.70
N SER A 285 -12.07 -1.75 10.79
CA SER A 285 -11.25 -1.38 11.95
C SER A 285 -10.32 -2.52 12.34
N ILE A 286 -9.02 -2.21 12.46
CA ILE A 286 -7.99 -3.15 12.92
C ILE A 286 -7.22 -2.47 14.05
N ALA A 287 -7.40 -2.98 15.28
CA ALA A 287 -6.96 -2.28 16.48
C ALA A 287 -5.43 -2.18 16.59
N ASN A 288 -4.71 -3.29 16.39
CA ASN A 288 -3.26 -3.37 16.64
C ASN A 288 -2.43 -3.59 15.36
N GLY A 289 -3.01 -3.27 14.20
CA GLY A 289 -2.31 -3.20 12.93
C GLY A 289 -2.27 -4.50 12.13
N ILE A 290 -1.49 -4.48 11.04
CA ILE A 290 -1.38 -5.56 10.07
C ILE A 290 0.08 -5.97 9.97
N SER A 291 0.41 -7.22 10.29
CA SER A 291 1.74 -7.80 10.08
C SER A 291 1.74 -9.00 9.13
N GLY A 292 0.55 -9.45 8.71
CA GLY A 292 0.37 -10.53 7.74
C GLY A 292 0.53 -10.07 6.28
N THR A 293 0.11 -10.94 5.36
CA THR A 293 0.14 -10.69 3.92
C THR A 293 -1.27 -10.79 3.35
N ILE A 294 -1.71 -9.77 2.62
CA ILE A 294 -2.96 -9.76 1.88
C ILE A 294 -2.63 -9.61 0.39
N ASN A 295 -3.02 -10.57 -0.42
CA ASN A 295 -2.80 -10.58 -1.87
C ASN A 295 -4.14 -10.70 -2.62
N ALA A 296 -4.40 -9.78 -3.53
CA ALA A 296 -5.57 -9.79 -4.39
C ALA A 296 -5.14 -9.81 -5.87
N LEU A 297 -5.51 -10.86 -6.61
CA LEU A 297 -5.22 -11.06 -8.02
C LEU A 297 -6.53 -11.05 -8.80
N GLY A 298 -6.84 -9.95 -9.47
CA GLY A 298 -8.08 -9.77 -10.23
C GLY A 298 -7.83 -9.70 -11.73
N GLY A 299 -8.66 -10.31 -12.57
CA GLY A 299 -8.54 -10.10 -14.02
C GLY A 299 -8.95 -8.69 -14.45
N ASP A 300 -10.04 -8.16 -13.92
CA ASP A 300 -10.53 -6.80 -14.12
C ASP A 300 -10.10 -5.87 -12.99
N LYS A 301 -10.55 -6.06 -11.75
CA LYS A 301 -10.19 -5.20 -10.62
C LYS A 301 -9.58 -5.99 -9.46
N ALA A 302 -8.66 -5.37 -8.73
CA ALA A 302 -8.11 -5.96 -7.52
C ALA A 302 -8.11 -4.94 -6.37
N HIS A 303 -8.53 -5.37 -5.19
CA HIS A 303 -8.49 -4.58 -3.96
C HIS A 303 -7.80 -5.39 -2.86
N GLY A 304 -6.68 -4.92 -2.32
CA GLY A 304 -6.10 -5.56 -1.14
C GLY A 304 -7.09 -5.52 0.03
N ILE A 305 -7.44 -4.29 0.43
CA ILE A 305 -8.53 -4.01 1.37
C ILE A 305 -9.47 -2.93 0.83
N TYR A 306 -10.76 -3.09 1.11
CA TYR A 306 -11.83 -2.16 0.72
C TYR A 306 -12.72 -1.85 1.92
N GLY A 307 -13.00 -0.57 2.14
CA GLY A 307 -13.90 -0.09 3.18
C GLY A 307 -14.61 1.20 2.79
N GLY A 308 -15.68 1.55 3.50
CA GLY A 308 -16.15 2.93 3.59
C GLY A 308 -15.16 3.79 4.36
N ASN A 309 -15.01 3.59 5.67
CA ASN A 309 -13.85 4.09 6.42
C ASN A 309 -12.88 2.94 6.70
N ILE A 310 -11.58 3.20 6.63
CA ILE A 310 -10.55 2.24 7.04
C ILE A 310 -9.76 2.88 8.18
N ASN A 311 -9.73 2.23 9.35
CA ASN A 311 -8.96 2.66 10.50
C ASN A 311 -8.00 1.53 10.95
N ILE A 312 -6.69 1.80 10.83
CA ILE A 312 -5.60 0.96 11.30
C ILE A 312 -4.87 1.70 12.43
N ASN A 313 -5.32 1.48 13.68
CA ASN A 313 -4.79 2.19 14.86
C ASN A 313 -3.38 1.73 15.27
N GLY A 314 -2.99 0.51 14.87
CA GLY A 314 -1.68 -0.07 15.18
C GLY A 314 -0.64 0.14 14.08
N ILE A 315 0.46 -0.63 14.16
CA ILE A 315 1.52 -0.60 13.15
C ILE A 315 1.15 -1.53 12.00
N PHE A 316 1.14 -1.01 10.79
CA PHE A 316 1.17 -1.80 9.57
C PHE A 316 2.62 -2.13 9.24
N SER A 317 3.05 -3.36 9.51
CA SER A 317 4.37 -3.90 9.12
C SER A 317 4.30 -5.04 8.10
N GLY A 318 3.09 -5.44 7.70
CA GLY A 318 2.84 -6.55 6.78
C GLY A 318 2.99 -6.17 5.30
N THR A 319 2.36 -6.95 4.43
CA THR A 319 2.27 -6.66 2.98
C THR A 319 0.82 -6.64 2.53
N ILE A 320 0.42 -5.61 1.78
CA ILE A 320 -0.78 -5.62 0.95
C ILE A 320 -0.37 -5.52 -0.51
N SER A 321 -0.82 -6.48 -1.32
CA SER A 321 -0.57 -6.55 -2.76
C SER A 321 -1.90 -6.63 -3.51
N ALA A 322 -2.08 -5.80 -4.53
CA ALA A 322 -3.21 -5.90 -5.46
C ALA A 322 -2.73 -5.82 -6.91
N GLN A 323 -3.08 -6.83 -7.71
CA GLN A 323 -2.73 -6.91 -9.12
C GLN A 323 -3.98 -7.07 -9.98
N SER A 324 -4.16 -6.18 -10.95
CA SER A 324 -5.26 -6.26 -11.91
C SER A 324 -4.77 -6.48 -13.35
N GLY A 325 -5.44 -7.37 -14.08
CA GLY A 325 -5.12 -7.69 -15.47
C GLY A 325 -5.62 -6.68 -16.50
N ASN A 326 -6.64 -5.87 -16.18
CA ASN A 326 -7.32 -5.03 -17.17
C ASN A 326 -7.72 -3.65 -16.64
N LYS A 327 -8.45 -3.56 -15.53
CA LYS A 327 -8.92 -2.29 -14.97
C LYS A 327 -8.02 -1.87 -13.80
N GLN A 328 -8.60 -1.34 -12.72
CA GLN A 328 -7.86 -0.71 -11.64
C GLN A 328 -7.39 -1.71 -10.58
N ALA A 329 -6.22 -1.43 -9.99
CA ALA A 329 -5.74 -2.09 -8.79
C ALA A 329 -5.64 -1.09 -7.63
N TYR A 330 -6.12 -1.48 -6.46
CA TYR A 330 -6.10 -0.68 -5.23
C TYR A 330 -5.48 -1.48 -4.09
N GLY A 331 -4.46 -0.94 -3.42
CA GLY A 331 -3.85 -1.59 -2.26
C GLY A 331 -4.82 -1.47 -1.09
N ALA A 332 -5.11 -0.23 -0.72
CA ALA A 332 -6.19 0.13 0.17
C ALA A 332 -7.15 1.12 -0.49
N TYR A 333 -8.46 0.81 -0.47
CA TYR A 333 -9.52 1.67 -0.98
C TYR A 333 -10.50 2.04 0.13
N ALA A 334 -10.63 3.32 0.44
CA ALA A 334 -11.65 3.85 1.33
C ALA A 334 -12.64 4.76 0.57
N ASN A 335 -13.96 4.52 0.67
CA ASN A 335 -14.95 5.46 0.10
C ASN A 335 -15.00 6.80 0.86
N ASN A 336 -14.53 6.83 2.10
CA ASN A 336 -14.51 8.02 2.95
C ASN A 336 -13.07 8.17 3.47
N ASN A 337 -12.85 7.94 4.77
CA ASN A 337 -11.58 8.24 5.41
C ASN A 337 -10.68 7.00 5.44
N PHE A 338 -9.39 7.19 5.18
CA PHE A 338 -8.35 6.23 5.50
C PHE A 338 -7.44 6.81 6.58
N TYR A 339 -7.43 6.15 7.74
CA TYR A 339 -6.55 6.45 8.86
C TYR A 339 -5.57 5.30 9.10
N ALA A 340 -4.28 5.60 9.16
CA ALA A 340 -3.26 4.66 9.58
C ALA A 340 -2.21 5.36 10.45
N LYS A 341 -1.93 4.79 11.62
CA LYS A 341 -0.96 5.37 12.55
C LYS A 341 0.48 5.24 12.05
N ASN A 342 0.91 4.03 11.69
CA ASN A 342 2.25 3.81 11.16
C ASN A 342 2.21 2.80 10.02
N ILE A 343 2.82 3.11 8.88
CA ILE A 343 3.04 2.20 7.75
C ILE A 343 4.55 1.97 7.61
N THR A 344 5.02 0.87 8.18
CA THR A 344 6.41 0.38 8.05
C THR A 344 6.53 -0.78 7.06
N GLY A 345 5.41 -1.39 6.68
CA GLY A 345 5.31 -2.51 5.75
C GLY A 345 5.28 -2.09 4.28
N ILE A 346 4.68 -2.93 3.44
CA ILE A 346 4.59 -2.73 1.99
C ILE A 346 3.13 -2.67 1.56
N ILE A 347 2.77 -1.62 0.80
CA ILE A 347 1.56 -1.58 -0.01
C ILE A 347 1.99 -1.50 -1.47
N GLN A 348 1.69 -2.53 -2.26
CA GLN A 348 2.07 -2.60 -3.66
C GLN A 348 0.86 -2.84 -4.54
N THR A 349 0.75 -2.05 -5.62
CA THR A 349 -0.27 -2.24 -6.64
C THR A 349 0.31 -2.25 -8.05
N THR A 350 -0.27 -3.10 -8.88
CA THR A 350 0.04 -3.17 -10.32
C THR A 350 -1.26 -3.28 -11.11
N ALA A 351 -1.48 -2.37 -12.05
CA ALA A 351 -2.56 -2.44 -13.02
C ALA A 351 -1.99 -2.54 -14.44
N SER A 352 -2.38 -3.58 -15.19
CA SER A 352 -1.80 -3.81 -16.51
C SER A 352 -2.25 -2.80 -17.56
N ASN A 353 -3.54 -2.44 -17.59
CA ASN A 353 -4.11 -1.60 -18.65
C ASN A 353 -4.86 -0.36 -18.13
N ASN A 354 -4.80 -0.06 -16.83
CA ASN A 354 -5.49 1.08 -16.20
C ASN A 354 -4.68 1.66 -15.04
N SER A 355 -5.26 2.60 -14.29
CA SER A 355 -4.63 3.23 -13.13
C SER A 355 -4.41 2.25 -11.98
N ALA A 356 -3.31 2.46 -11.25
CA ALA A 356 -2.96 1.74 -10.04
C ALA A 356 -2.88 2.73 -8.87
N TYR A 357 -3.39 2.32 -7.72
CA TYR A 357 -3.47 3.16 -6.53
C TYR A 357 -2.95 2.40 -5.31
N GLY A 358 -1.87 2.87 -4.68
CA GLY A 358 -1.40 2.28 -3.42
C GLY A 358 -2.47 2.46 -2.32
N ILE A 359 -2.76 3.72 -1.99
CA ILE A 359 -3.85 4.13 -1.11
C ILE A 359 -4.77 5.08 -1.86
N TYR A 360 -6.08 4.84 -1.83
CA TYR A 360 -7.10 5.68 -2.46
C TYR A 360 -8.23 5.97 -1.47
N ALA A 361 -8.47 7.23 -1.13
CA ALA A 361 -9.49 7.63 -0.16
C ALA A 361 -10.15 8.98 -0.50
N LYS A 362 -11.27 9.33 0.15
CA LYS A 362 -11.83 10.68 0.10
C LYS A 362 -11.06 11.63 1.02
N SER A 363 -10.55 11.12 2.13
CA SER A 363 -9.68 11.85 3.05
C SER A 363 -8.64 10.90 3.65
N LEU A 364 -7.45 11.43 3.89
CA LEU A 364 -6.25 10.73 4.33
C LEU A 364 -5.71 11.36 5.61
N GLN A 365 -5.51 10.51 6.62
CA GLN A 365 -4.70 10.86 7.79
C GLN A 365 -3.72 9.72 8.05
N ILE A 366 -2.45 9.92 7.71
CA ILE A 366 -1.40 8.94 7.90
C ILE A 366 -0.30 9.54 8.75
N ASP A 367 -0.22 9.13 10.02
CA ASP A 367 0.65 9.81 10.99
C ASP A 367 2.14 9.53 10.73
N ASN A 368 2.48 8.43 10.06
CA ASN A 368 3.87 8.07 9.75
C ASN A 368 3.96 6.98 8.67
N ILE A 369 4.77 7.21 7.64
CA ILE A 369 5.19 6.22 6.64
C ILE A 369 6.71 6.11 6.69
N SER A 370 7.22 4.91 6.99
CA SER A 370 8.64 4.56 6.83
C SER A 370 8.83 3.28 6.01
N GLY A 371 7.73 2.71 5.50
CA GLY A 371 7.70 1.55 4.62
C GLY A 371 7.65 1.93 3.13
N THR A 372 7.19 0.99 2.31
CA THR A 372 7.04 1.19 0.86
C THR A 372 5.58 1.32 0.47
N ILE A 373 5.24 2.37 -0.28
CA ILE A 373 3.96 2.46 -0.98
C ILE A 373 4.26 2.60 -2.47
N LYS A 374 3.82 1.60 -3.23
CA LYS A 374 4.17 1.43 -4.64
C LYS A 374 2.92 1.25 -5.49
N ALA A 375 2.79 2.05 -6.53
CA ALA A 375 1.81 1.90 -7.58
C ALA A 375 2.51 1.84 -8.94
N ILE A 376 2.11 0.89 -9.77
CA ILE A 376 2.57 0.76 -11.15
C ILE A 376 1.36 0.62 -12.07
N SER A 377 1.20 1.54 -13.01
CA SER A 377 0.36 1.36 -14.19
C SER A 377 1.24 0.98 -15.38
N ASN A 378 0.99 -0.16 -15.99
CA ASN A 378 1.66 -0.57 -17.25
C ASN A 378 0.90 -0.07 -18.49
N SER A 379 -0.11 0.77 -18.30
CA SER A 379 -0.89 1.26 -19.41
C SER A 379 -0.10 2.27 -20.24
N SER A 380 -0.22 2.18 -21.55
CA SER A 380 0.31 3.18 -22.48
C SER A 380 -0.59 4.42 -22.62
N ASN A 381 -1.77 4.41 -22.01
CA ASN A 381 -2.68 5.54 -22.04
C ASN A 381 -2.25 6.59 -21.02
N ALA A 382 -1.93 7.81 -21.48
CA ALA A 382 -1.48 8.91 -20.62
C ALA A 382 -2.48 9.33 -19.53
N ASN A 383 -3.77 8.97 -19.67
CA ASN A 383 -4.78 9.22 -18.64
C ASN A 383 -4.75 8.19 -17.51
N ASN A 384 -4.05 7.08 -17.68
CA ASN A 384 -3.89 6.07 -16.66
C ASN A 384 -2.65 6.41 -15.85
N THR A 385 -2.86 6.57 -14.56
CA THR A 385 -1.88 7.10 -13.63
C THR A 385 -1.53 6.07 -12.57
N ALA A 386 -0.32 6.18 -12.05
CA ALA A 386 0.15 5.38 -10.94
C ALA A 386 0.29 6.29 -9.72
N TYR A 387 -0.74 6.34 -8.88
CA TYR A 387 -0.72 7.10 -7.64
C TYR A 387 -0.31 6.19 -6.49
N ALA A 388 0.83 6.45 -5.87
CA ALA A 388 1.17 5.76 -4.64
C ALA A 388 0.13 6.09 -3.57
N ILE A 389 -0.25 7.37 -3.47
CA ILE A 389 -1.26 7.85 -2.54
C ILE A 389 -2.15 8.85 -3.27
N GLN A 390 -3.46 8.64 -3.23
CA GLN A 390 -4.42 9.60 -3.75
C GLN A 390 -5.59 9.82 -2.79
N SER A 391 -5.88 11.10 -2.56
CA SER A 391 -7.18 11.56 -2.10
C SER A 391 -7.98 12.13 -3.25
N TYR A 392 -9.30 11.91 -3.25
CA TYR A 392 -10.21 12.50 -4.25
C TYR A 392 -11.24 13.45 -3.64
N GLY A 393 -11.19 13.67 -2.33
CA GLY A 393 -12.06 14.62 -1.65
C GLY A 393 -11.52 16.04 -1.68
N ASN A 394 -12.21 16.90 -0.92
CA ASN A 394 -11.82 18.27 -0.63
C ASN A 394 -11.68 18.44 0.90
N ASP A 395 -11.43 17.34 1.61
CA ASP A 395 -11.20 17.35 3.04
C ASP A 395 -9.69 17.52 3.25
N ASN A 396 -9.29 18.14 4.34
CA ASN A 396 -7.87 18.35 4.61
C ASN A 396 -7.17 17.04 4.90
N ASP A 397 -6.13 16.78 4.14
CA ASP A 397 -5.36 15.56 4.24
C ASP A 397 -4.01 15.80 4.92
N TYR A 398 -3.55 14.79 5.64
CA TYR A 398 -2.33 14.86 6.43
C TYR A 398 -1.50 13.59 6.24
N ILE A 399 -0.30 13.74 5.69
CA ILE A 399 0.63 12.64 5.47
C ILE A 399 2.00 13.00 6.03
N VAL A 400 2.60 12.06 6.74
CA VAL A 400 3.98 12.14 7.20
C VAL A 400 4.82 11.05 6.54
N LEU A 401 5.84 11.45 5.79
CA LEU A 401 6.90 10.57 5.29
C LEU A 401 8.11 10.70 6.22
N ASN A 402 8.67 9.58 6.66
CA ASN A 402 9.78 9.52 7.59
C ASN A 402 10.99 8.80 6.95
N THR A 403 12.12 8.75 7.65
CA THR A 403 13.31 8.01 7.20
C THR A 403 12.95 6.58 6.79
N GLY A 404 13.34 6.22 5.57
CA GLY A 404 13.08 4.90 4.98
C GLY A 404 11.79 4.81 4.15
N ALA A 405 10.96 5.86 4.14
CA ALA A 405 9.81 5.93 3.24
C ALA A 405 10.26 5.77 1.79
N ASN A 406 9.64 4.82 1.08
CA ASN A 406 9.89 4.57 -0.34
C ASN A 406 8.59 4.68 -1.11
N ILE A 407 8.36 5.85 -1.71
CA ILE A 407 7.15 6.16 -2.46
C ILE A 407 7.43 6.02 -3.96
N ILE A 408 6.74 5.06 -4.59
CA ILE A 408 6.87 4.77 -6.02
C ILE A 408 5.51 5.02 -6.68
N GLY A 409 5.40 6.14 -7.38
CA GLY A 409 4.14 6.69 -7.92
C GLY A 409 3.87 8.08 -7.36
N ASP A 410 2.96 8.81 -8.00
CA ASP A 410 2.61 10.19 -7.63
C ASP A 410 1.86 10.24 -6.29
N ILE A 411 1.93 11.38 -5.60
CA ILE A 411 1.05 11.71 -4.47
C ILE A 411 0.09 12.81 -4.90
N ASP A 412 -1.20 12.62 -4.69
CA ASP A 412 -2.25 13.61 -4.98
C ASP A 412 -3.20 13.73 -3.79
N LEU A 413 -3.28 14.89 -3.15
CA LEU A 413 -4.09 15.08 -1.93
C LEU A 413 -5.47 15.69 -2.20
N GLY A 414 -5.96 15.60 -3.44
CA GLY A 414 -7.33 16.02 -3.77
C GLY A 414 -7.36 17.45 -4.28
N ASN A 415 -8.45 18.18 -4.17
CA ASN A 415 -8.49 19.56 -4.69
C ASN A 415 -9.25 20.45 -3.71
N ASP A 416 -8.61 20.79 -2.61
CA ASP A 416 -9.19 21.62 -1.55
C ASP A 416 -9.17 23.13 -1.87
N LYS A 417 -8.63 23.54 -3.04
CA LYS A 417 -8.36 24.93 -3.46
C LYS A 417 -9.31 25.97 -2.82
N GLY A 418 -8.90 26.50 -1.68
CA GLY A 418 -9.54 27.67 -1.05
C GLY A 418 -10.02 27.52 0.39
N THR A 419 -9.76 26.42 1.10
CA THR A 419 -9.99 26.37 2.56
C THR A 419 -8.75 26.80 3.34
N THR A 420 -8.92 27.42 4.51
CA THR A 420 -7.82 28.04 5.29
C THR A 420 -6.89 27.05 5.99
N ARG A 421 -7.08 25.74 5.79
CA ARG A 421 -6.24 24.68 6.32
C ARG A 421 -6.11 23.67 5.18
N GLY A 422 -5.10 23.81 4.32
CA GLY A 422 -4.95 22.94 3.16
C GLY A 422 -4.37 21.58 3.50
N ASP A 423 -4.12 20.78 2.47
CA ASP A 423 -3.48 19.48 2.53
C ASP A 423 -1.99 19.63 2.91
N ILE A 424 -1.54 18.74 3.78
CA ILE A 424 -0.23 18.83 4.43
C ILE A 424 0.58 17.57 4.18
N LEU A 425 1.78 17.77 3.63
CA LEU A 425 2.83 16.75 3.53
C LEU A 425 4.00 17.11 4.45
N HIS A 426 4.25 16.30 5.48
CA HIS A 426 5.45 16.40 6.30
C HIS A 426 6.51 15.41 5.80
N LEU A 427 7.73 15.91 5.65
CA LEU A 427 8.94 15.16 5.40
C LEU A 427 9.78 15.21 6.69
N LEU A 428 9.79 14.12 7.45
CA LEU A 428 10.65 13.91 8.61
C LEU A 428 11.79 13.00 8.19
N GLY A 429 12.95 13.07 8.82
CA GLY A 429 14.00 12.12 8.45
C GLY A 429 14.80 12.52 7.23
N SER A 430 15.42 11.51 6.63
CA SER A 430 16.04 11.58 5.30
C SER A 430 15.31 10.69 4.30
N GLY A 431 15.25 11.11 3.05
CA GLY A 431 14.50 10.37 2.03
C GLY A 431 14.65 10.93 0.63
N SER A 432 14.00 10.26 -0.32
CA SER A 432 13.91 10.78 -1.70
C SER A 432 12.56 10.48 -2.31
N MET A 433 12.10 11.37 -3.18
CA MET A 433 10.90 11.21 -3.99
C MET A 433 11.23 11.57 -5.43
N ASN A 434 10.90 10.66 -6.35
CA ASN A 434 11.22 10.80 -7.78
C ASN A 434 9.96 10.92 -8.66
N TYR A 435 8.82 11.24 -8.04
CA TYR A 435 7.49 11.28 -8.65
C TYR A 435 6.86 12.64 -8.37
N ASP A 436 5.74 12.94 -9.03
CA ASP A 436 5.09 14.23 -8.90
C ASP A 436 4.26 14.33 -7.62
N LEU A 437 4.16 15.56 -7.12
CA LEU A 437 3.34 15.96 -5.99
C LEU A 437 2.18 16.82 -6.50
N HIS A 438 0.95 16.44 -6.19
CA HIS A 438 -0.26 17.09 -6.69
C HIS A 438 -1.10 17.62 -5.56
N ASN A 439 -1.58 18.86 -5.75
CA ASN A 439 -2.52 19.52 -4.85
C ASN A 439 -2.10 19.37 -3.38
N ILE A 440 -0.89 19.84 -3.07
CA ILE A 440 -0.39 19.88 -1.70
C ILE A 440 -0.20 21.37 -1.38
N GLU A 441 -1.00 21.88 -0.46
CA GLU A 441 -0.93 23.29 -0.09
C GLU A 441 0.29 23.56 0.77
N THR A 442 0.61 22.66 1.69
CA THR A 442 1.67 22.87 2.69
C THR A 442 2.66 21.72 2.67
N LEU A 443 3.92 22.03 2.32
CA LEU A 443 5.05 21.12 2.46
C LEU A 443 5.87 21.52 3.69
N HIS A 444 6.03 20.61 4.63
CA HIS A 444 6.94 20.80 5.73
C HIS A 444 8.11 19.83 5.67
N VAL A 445 9.31 20.32 5.96
CA VAL A 445 10.54 19.53 6.08
C VAL A 445 11.09 19.78 7.48
N TYR A 446 10.99 18.77 8.34
CA TYR A 446 11.39 18.87 9.73
C TYR A 446 12.48 17.87 10.08
N ASP A 447 13.46 18.32 10.86
CA ASP A 447 14.39 17.45 11.55
C ASP A 447 14.29 17.70 13.06
N GLU A 448 14.09 16.63 13.84
CA GLU A 448 14.05 16.72 15.30
C GLU A 448 15.46 16.89 15.91
N LYS A 449 16.51 16.57 15.16
CA LYS A 449 17.91 16.54 15.58
C LYS A 449 18.72 17.57 14.82
N TYR A 450 18.58 18.84 15.21
CA TYR A 450 19.31 20.00 14.68
C TYR A 450 20.85 19.84 14.58
N SER A 451 21.45 18.83 15.20
CA SER A 451 22.90 18.59 15.16
C SER A 451 23.42 17.89 13.90
N ASP A 452 22.57 17.25 13.11
CA ASP A 452 22.96 16.53 11.88
C ASP A 452 21.79 16.57 10.89
N PRO A 453 21.66 17.67 10.12
CA PRO A 453 20.44 17.97 9.37
C PRO A 453 20.14 16.88 8.34
N GLU A 454 18.97 16.26 8.48
CA GLU A 454 18.55 15.18 7.61
C GLU A 454 18.12 15.70 6.22
N LEU A 455 18.52 14.97 5.17
CA LEU A 455 18.33 15.38 3.77
C LEU A 455 17.12 14.70 3.11
N TRP A 456 16.20 15.51 2.59
CA TRP A 456 15.15 15.08 1.67
C TRP A 456 15.43 15.53 0.24
N THR A 457 15.39 14.60 -0.72
CA THR A 457 15.55 14.92 -2.16
C THR A 457 14.25 14.77 -2.94
N LEU A 458 13.77 15.86 -3.55
CA LEU A 458 12.63 15.89 -4.45
C LEU A 458 13.10 16.01 -5.92
N ASN A 459 13.19 14.86 -6.59
CA ASN A 459 13.46 14.77 -8.02
C ASN A 459 12.14 14.71 -8.81
N LEU A 460 11.39 15.81 -8.79
CA LEU A 460 10.04 15.86 -9.35
C LEU A 460 10.08 15.70 -10.87
N ALA A 461 9.26 14.81 -11.43
CA ALA A 461 9.45 14.29 -12.78
C ALA A 461 9.02 15.28 -13.87
N ASN A 462 7.93 16.02 -13.64
CA ASN A 462 7.37 16.92 -14.64
C ASN A 462 7.42 18.38 -14.19
N THR A 463 7.39 19.29 -15.18
CA THR A 463 7.32 20.73 -14.94
C THR A 463 6.15 21.10 -14.02
N ALA A 464 6.42 21.99 -13.07
CA ALA A 464 5.39 22.51 -12.19
C ALA A 464 4.26 23.18 -12.97
N THR A 465 3.05 22.99 -12.44
CA THR A 465 1.82 23.65 -12.90
C THR A 465 1.04 24.11 -11.67
N SER A 466 -0.07 24.83 -11.86
CA SER A 466 -0.92 25.31 -10.74
C SER A 466 -1.51 24.23 -9.81
N SER A 467 -1.31 22.95 -10.11
CA SER A 467 -1.79 21.81 -9.31
C SER A 467 -0.73 20.72 -9.13
N ARG A 468 0.49 20.94 -9.61
CA ARG A 468 1.56 19.94 -9.62
C ARG A 468 2.87 20.60 -9.24
N ASN A 469 3.57 20.02 -8.28
CA ASN A 469 4.86 20.45 -7.79
C ASN A 469 4.88 21.93 -7.36
N SER A 470 3.71 22.45 -6.98
CA SER A 470 3.46 23.84 -6.62
C SER A 470 2.75 23.88 -5.27
N PHE A 471 3.36 24.54 -4.30
CA PHE A 471 2.91 24.62 -2.91
C PHE A 471 2.49 26.05 -2.55
N VAL A 472 1.54 26.20 -1.64
CA VAL A 472 1.20 27.52 -1.07
C VAL A 472 2.20 27.89 0.01
N HIS A 473 2.53 26.94 0.88
CA HIS A 473 3.51 27.13 1.95
C HIS A 473 4.56 26.02 1.89
N THR A 474 5.82 26.41 2.03
CA THR A 474 6.91 25.49 2.30
C THR A 474 7.64 25.96 3.54
N GLU A 475 7.67 25.10 4.57
CA GLU A 475 8.43 25.36 5.80
C GLU A 475 9.55 24.32 5.92
N ILE A 476 10.79 24.80 6.10
CA ILE A 476 11.96 23.96 6.33
C ILE A 476 12.52 24.36 7.70
N ASP A 477 12.53 23.42 8.64
CA ASP A 477 12.89 23.64 10.03
C ASP A 477 13.80 22.50 10.51
N GLY A 478 15.10 22.78 10.65
CA GLY A 478 16.12 21.81 11.02
C GLY A 478 16.65 20.91 9.89
N GLY A 479 15.82 20.52 8.92
CA GLY A 479 16.21 19.61 7.82
C GLY A 479 16.74 20.30 6.56
N ILE A 480 17.28 19.54 5.60
CA ILE A 480 17.66 20.03 4.26
C ILE A 480 16.69 19.50 3.20
N LEU A 481 16.09 20.40 2.43
CA LEU A 481 15.33 20.07 1.23
C LEU A 481 16.19 20.27 -0.01
N ARG A 482 16.49 19.21 -0.75
CA ARG A 482 17.03 19.28 -2.11
C ARG A 482 15.90 19.13 -3.11
N ALA A 483 15.75 20.07 -4.03
CA ALA A 483 14.71 19.99 -5.07
C ALA A 483 15.28 20.38 -6.44
N ASN A 484 14.71 19.80 -7.51
CA ASN A 484 15.03 20.20 -8.88
C ASN A 484 14.19 21.41 -9.34
N SER A 485 14.40 21.87 -10.58
CA SER A 485 13.74 23.06 -11.14
C SER A 485 12.22 22.94 -11.32
N ASN A 486 11.65 21.76 -11.04
CA ASN A 486 10.22 21.53 -11.12
C ASN A 486 9.50 21.87 -9.81
N PHE A 487 10.21 22.27 -8.75
CA PHE A 487 9.62 22.72 -7.48
C PHE A 487 9.23 24.21 -7.51
N GLN A 488 8.02 24.53 -7.04
CA GLN A 488 7.54 25.91 -6.90
C GLN A 488 6.81 26.11 -5.58
N THR A 489 6.95 27.28 -4.95
CA THR A 489 6.21 27.60 -3.71
C THR A 489 5.81 29.06 -3.66
N GLN A 490 4.67 29.40 -3.04
CA GLN A 490 4.27 30.80 -2.88
C GLN A 490 4.91 31.45 -1.67
N ASN A 491 4.98 30.75 -0.54
CA ASN A 491 5.56 31.26 0.69
C ASN A 491 6.61 30.26 1.19
N LEU A 492 7.87 30.67 1.17
CA LEU A 492 8.98 29.86 1.67
C LEU A 492 9.46 30.39 3.03
N ARG A 493 9.57 29.50 4.01
CA ARG A 493 10.11 29.78 5.33
C ARG A 493 11.19 28.77 5.68
N ILE A 494 12.42 29.23 5.94
CA ILE A 494 13.54 28.39 6.37
C ILE A 494 13.99 28.85 7.76
N MET A 495 14.11 27.93 8.72
CA MET A 495 14.39 28.20 10.14
C MET A 495 15.28 27.14 10.79
N ASN A 496 15.80 27.47 11.98
CA ASN A 496 16.53 26.56 12.88
C ASN A 496 17.58 25.70 12.15
N GLU A 497 18.45 26.36 11.38
CA GLU A 497 19.51 25.70 10.59
C GLU A 497 19.03 24.83 9.42
N GLY A 498 17.72 24.82 9.13
CA GLY A 498 17.18 24.18 7.94
C GLY A 498 17.81 24.73 6.66
N GLY A 499 17.82 23.91 5.61
CA GLY A 499 18.50 24.22 4.35
C GLY A 499 17.65 23.97 3.12
N LEU A 500 17.82 24.80 2.08
CA LEU A 500 17.30 24.53 0.74
C LEU A 500 18.48 24.31 -0.21
N SER A 501 18.45 23.25 -1.00
CA SER A 501 19.52 22.86 -1.90
C SER A 501 19.02 22.61 -3.31
N PHE A 502 19.80 23.06 -4.30
CA PHE A 502 19.52 22.89 -5.71
C PHE A 502 20.72 22.24 -6.41
N ASN A 503 20.42 21.35 -7.37
CA ASN A 503 21.43 20.79 -8.26
C ASN A 503 21.59 21.69 -9.48
N LEU A 504 22.83 22.10 -9.76
CA LEU A 504 23.21 22.79 -10.99
C LEU A 504 23.73 21.77 -12.01
N TYR A 505 22.96 21.51 -13.07
CA TYR A 505 23.39 20.60 -14.15
C TYR A 505 24.16 21.32 -15.27
N ASP A 506 23.94 22.62 -15.45
CA ASP A 506 24.64 23.48 -16.41
C ASP A 506 25.03 24.79 -15.68
N PRO A 507 26.31 25.20 -15.72
CA PRO A 507 26.75 26.45 -15.10
C PRO A 507 26.04 27.70 -15.67
N ASN A 508 25.46 27.61 -16.86
CA ASN A 508 24.69 28.71 -17.48
C ASN A 508 23.19 28.67 -17.14
N GLN A 509 22.74 27.64 -16.41
CA GLN A 509 21.34 27.55 -16.02
C GLN A 509 21.10 28.45 -14.80
N ASP A 510 20.24 29.45 -14.98
CA ASP A 510 19.73 30.23 -13.87
C ASP A 510 18.94 29.32 -12.91
N ILE A 511 19.31 29.33 -11.62
CA ILE A 511 18.44 28.78 -10.58
C ILE A 511 17.40 29.85 -10.28
N ALA A 512 16.20 29.67 -10.81
CA ALA A 512 15.05 30.45 -10.43
C ALA A 512 14.32 29.74 -9.28
N LEU A 513 14.51 30.24 -8.06
CA LEU A 513 13.58 29.95 -6.98
C LEU A 513 12.38 30.89 -7.14
N ASN A 514 11.33 30.40 -7.81
CA ASN A 514 10.11 31.17 -7.99
C ASN A 514 9.32 31.19 -6.66
N VAL A 515 9.52 32.24 -5.87
CA VAL A 515 8.66 32.53 -4.71
C VAL A 515 7.77 33.70 -5.05
N THR A 516 6.47 33.44 -5.17
CA THR A 516 5.51 34.44 -5.69
C THR A 516 4.91 35.35 -4.62
N LYS A 517 5.24 35.10 -3.34
CA LYS A 517 4.81 35.86 -2.16
C LYS A 517 5.91 35.83 -1.08
N SER A 518 5.61 36.37 0.10
CA SER A 518 6.50 36.54 1.25
C SER A 518 7.49 35.39 1.46
N THR A 519 8.78 35.71 1.46
CA THR A 519 9.87 34.78 1.75
C THR A 519 10.56 35.17 3.05
N ARG A 520 10.86 34.19 3.91
CA ARG A 520 11.73 34.39 5.08
C ARG A 520 12.78 33.29 5.13
N ILE A 521 14.03 33.65 4.87
CA ILE A 521 15.17 32.75 4.95
C ILE A 521 15.96 33.14 6.21
N ALA A 522 15.89 32.29 7.24
CA ALA A 522 16.72 32.37 8.45
C ALA A 522 17.55 31.08 8.62
N GLY A 523 17.82 30.39 7.51
CA GLY A 523 18.56 29.15 7.43
C GLY A 523 19.53 29.14 6.24
N ARG A 524 19.95 27.96 5.79
CA ARG A 524 21.01 27.79 4.79
C ARG A 524 20.45 27.71 3.37
N LEU A 525 21.11 28.37 2.42
CA LEU A 525 20.95 28.09 0.99
C LEU A 525 22.20 27.34 0.54
N ILE A 526 22.06 26.09 0.09
CA ILE A 526 23.18 25.19 -0.21
C ILE A 526 23.20 24.90 -1.71
N LEU A 527 24.21 25.38 -2.43
CA LEU A 527 24.45 24.97 -3.80
C LEU A 527 25.25 23.67 -3.80
N ASP A 528 24.61 22.55 -4.14
CA ASP A 528 25.32 21.28 -4.24
C ASP A 528 25.80 21.05 -5.68
N LYS A 529 27.07 20.71 -5.82
CA LYS A 529 27.75 20.57 -7.11
C LYS A 529 28.15 19.10 -7.29
N GLU A 530 27.22 18.24 -7.68
CA GLU A 530 27.54 16.86 -8.09
C GLU A 530 28.12 16.84 -9.52
N PHE A 531 29.42 17.14 -9.67
CA PHE A 531 30.14 16.78 -10.90
C PHE A 531 30.66 15.35 -10.79
N SER A 532 30.16 14.45 -11.64
CA SER A 532 30.87 13.21 -11.96
C SER A 532 31.84 13.49 -13.10
N VAL A 533 33.12 13.74 -12.79
CA VAL A 533 34.19 13.87 -13.81
C VAL A 533 35.29 12.85 -13.54
N ASN A 534 35.57 12.01 -14.55
CA ASN A 534 36.83 11.27 -14.67
C ASN A 534 38.02 12.17 -15.04
N GLU A 535 37.89 13.49 -14.91
CA GLU A 535 38.96 14.47 -14.99
C GLU A 535 38.66 15.59 -13.96
N CYS A 536 39.13 15.39 -12.74
CA CYS A 536 39.36 16.48 -11.80
C CYS A 536 40.86 16.64 -11.65
N ALA A 537 41.40 17.82 -11.97
CA ALA A 537 42.68 18.24 -11.44
C ALA A 537 42.42 19.30 -10.36
N ILE A 538 42.71 18.87 -9.13
CA ILE A 538 42.96 19.62 -7.88
C ILE A 538 41.67 20.10 -7.17
N ASN A 539 41.02 19.24 -6.38
CA ASN A 539 41.33 18.89 -4.98
C ASN A 539 41.18 20.02 -3.93
N ASP A 540 40.07 20.76 -3.98
CA ASP A 540 39.41 21.15 -2.74
C ASP A 540 37.92 20.79 -2.85
N GLN A 541 37.43 19.96 -1.93
CA GLN A 541 36.01 19.93 -1.61
C GLN A 541 35.72 21.24 -0.90
N TYR A 542 35.01 22.16 -1.55
CA TYR A 542 34.37 23.26 -0.84
C TYR A 542 33.13 22.72 -0.13
N THR A 543 33.35 22.07 1.01
CA THR A 543 32.38 22.11 2.09
C THR A 543 32.36 23.56 2.56
N LEU A 544 31.21 24.24 2.54
CA LEU A 544 31.04 25.45 3.34
C LEU A 544 31.41 25.07 4.78
N VAL A 545 32.58 25.49 5.23
CA VAL A 545 33.16 25.09 6.51
C VAL A 545 32.26 25.60 7.62
N ASP A 546 31.69 24.66 8.36
CA ASP A 546 31.29 24.73 9.78
C ASP A 546 31.13 26.15 10.37
N GLY A 547 29.88 26.65 10.43
CA GLY A 547 29.49 27.73 11.35
C GLY A 547 28.74 28.95 10.80
N ASP A 548 28.56 29.12 9.49
CA ASP A 548 28.09 30.42 8.97
C ASP A 548 26.59 30.49 8.63
N LEU A 549 25.99 31.59 9.09
CA LEU A 549 24.56 31.83 9.31
C LEU A 549 24.07 32.93 8.36
N ILE A 550 23.08 32.64 7.52
CA ILE A 550 22.38 33.66 6.72
C ILE A 550 21.22 34.21 7.57
N GLN A 551 21.37 35.40 8.17
CA GLN A 551 20.30 36.08 8.92
C GLN A 551 19.61 37.13 8.04
N GLY A 552 18.34 36.92 7.67
CA GLY A 552 17.49 37.98 7.11
C GLY A 552 16.71 38.72 8.21
N ASN A 553 16.90 40.04 8.32
CA ASN A 553 16.08 40.89 9.20
C ASN A 553 14.96 41.59 8.41
N ASN A 554 13.72 41.13 8.64
CA ASN A 554 12.44 41.78 8.32
C ASN A 554 12.12 42.20 6.87
N ILE A 555 11.17 41.48 6.28
CA ILE A 555 10.10 41.87 5.32
C ILE A 555 10.50 42.47 3.94
N ASP A 556 11.73 42.95 3.70
CA ASP A 556 12.16 43.51 2.39
C ASP A 556 13.46 42.83 1.87
N GLY A 557 13.47 41.49 1.90
CA GLY A 557 14.67 40.63 1.97
C GLY A 557 15.66 40.67 0.80
N MET A 558 16.68 41.51 0.92
CA MET A 558 18.04 41.13 0.50
C MET A 558 18.66 40.21 1.56
N PHE A 559 19.48 39.22 1.17
CA PHE A 559 20.34 38.51 2.12
C PHE A 559 21.32 39.54 2.72
N ASP A 560 21.41 39.58 4.06
CA ASP A 560 22.29 40.52 4.77
C ASP A 560 23.77 40.25 4.44
N ILE A 561 24.14 38.97 4.31
CA ILE A 561 25.47 38.53 3.88
C ILE A 561 25.35 37.23 3.06
N ILE A 562 26.07 37.15 1.95
CA ILE A 562 26.21 35.94 1.13
C ILE A 562 27.65 35.47 1.23
N TYR A 563 27.88 34.39 1.98
CA TYR A 563 29.21 33.79 2.08
C TYR A 563 29.46 32.82 0.93
N GLY A 564 30.72 32.69 0.50
CA GLY A 564 31.09 31.78 -0.60
C GLY A 564 30.68 32.28 -1.98
N THR A 565 30.52 33.60 -2.16
CA THR A 565 30.34 34.22 -3.47
C THR A 565 31.52 33.95 -4.39
N ILE A 566 32.72 33.71 -3.86
CA ILE A 566 33.89 33.32 -4.65
C ILE A 566 33.94 31.79 -4.71
N ILE A 567 33.75 31.24 -5.92
CA ILE A 567 33.77 29.80 -6.19
C ILE A 567 35.19 29.34 -6.56
N SER A 568 35.91 30.18 -7.30
CA SER A 568 37.32 30.02 -7.66
C SER A 568 37.97 31.37 -7.91
N ASP A 569 39.25 31.39 -8.27
CA ASP A 569 39.97 32.62 -8.62
C ASP A 569 39.33 33.41 -9.79
N GLU A 570 38.53 32.74 -10.63
CA GLU A 570 37.92 33.31 -11.86
C GLU A 570 36.38 33.30 -11.84
N LEU A 571 35.75 32.60 -10.89
CA LEU A 571 34.30 32.42 -10.86
C LEU A 571 33.71 32.84 -9.53
N GLY A 572 32.54 33.46 -9.58
CA GLY A 572 31.72 33.64 -8.41
C GLY A 572 30.23 33.51 -8.65
N LEU A 573 29.48 33.63 -7.57
CA LEU A 573 28.04 33.48 -7.50
C LEU A 573 27.38 34.87 -7.43
N ALA A 574 26.90 35.33 -8.58
CA ALA A 574 26.06 36.51 -8.67
C ALA A 574 24.67 36.20 -8.13
N VAL A 575 24.29 36.84 -7.02
CA VAL A 575 22.91 36.77 -6.49
C VAL A 575 22.21 38.08 -6.82
N LEU A 576 21.11 37.96 -7.55
CA LEU A 576 20.29 39.06 -8.05
C LEU A 576 18.94 39.01 -7.35
N TYR A 577 18.54 40.15 -6.80
CA TYR A 577 17.21 40.32 -6.22
C TYR A 577 16.35 41.11 -7.18
N ASN A 578 15.11 40.67 -7.37
CA ASN A 578 14.10 41.36 -8.16
C ASN A 578 14.55 41.68 -9.60
N HIS A 579 15.38 40.82 -10.20
CA HIS A 579 16.04 41.09 -11.49
C HIS A 579 15.05 41.44 -12.62
N TYR A 580 13.83 40.88 -12.59
CA TYR A 580 12.78 41.14 -13.58
C TYR A 580 11.55 41.90 -13.04
N GLY A 581 11.64 42.51 -11.86
CA GLY A 581 10.50 43.22 -11.25
C GLY A 581 9.43 42.29 -10.65
N ASN A 582 9.73 41.01 -10.49
CA ASN A 582 8.79 39.96 -10.05
C ASN A 582 9.08 39.40 -8.63
N GLU A 583 9.89 40.08 -7.81
CA GLU A 583 10.29 39.58 -6.46
C GLU A 583 11.13 38.28 -6.50
N ASP A 584 11.70 37.92 -7.65
CA ASP A 584 12.54 36.71 -7.80
C ASP A 584 13.94 36.88 -7.18
N ILE A 585 14.50 35.79 -6.66
CA ILE A 585 15.94 35.67 -6.33
C ILE A 585 16.57 34.76 -7.39
N ILE A 586 17.55 35.28 -8.13
CA ILE A 586 18.31 34.53 -9.14
C ILE A 586 19.74 34.39 -8.65
N ALA A 587 20.24 33.16 -8.60
CA ALA A 587 21.65 32.90 -8.39
C ALA A 587 22.27 32.39 -9.70
N ARG A 588 23.34 33.05 -10.17
CA ARG A 588 24.05 32.73 -11.40
C ARG A 588 25.54 32.58 -11.11
N VAL A 589 26.15 31.51 -11.62
CA VAL A 589 27.61 31.42 -11.65
C VAL A 589 28.11 32.28 -12.80
N THR A 590 29.00 33.23 -12.53
CA THR A 590 29.57 34.14 -13.52
C THR A 590 31.08 34.32 -13.31
N LEU A 591 31.74 35.02 -14.23
CA LEU A 591 33.13 35.43 -14.05
C LEU A 591 33.25 36.39 -12.87
N LEU A 592 34.23 36.15 -12.00
CA LEU A 592 34.50 37.02 -10.87
C LEU A 592 34.94 38.40 -11.41
N GLY A 593 34.15 39.45 -11.13
CA GLY A 593 34.36 40.79 -11.69
C GLY A 593 33.42 41.20 -12.83
N ASP A 594 32.61 40.29 -13.37
CA ASP A 594 31.59 40.60 -14.39
C ASP A 594 30.34 41.16 -13.70
N ALA A 595 30.23 42.48 -13.61
CA ALA A 595 29.12 43.15 -12.95
C ALA A 595 27.86 43.20 -13.83
N ASN A 596 28.00 43.29 -15.16
CA ASN A 596 26.83 43.41 -16.03
C ASN A 596 26.23 42.05 -16.46
N LEU A 597 26.90 40.94 -16.11
CA LEU A 597 26.53 39.56 -16.40
C LEU A 597 26.45 39.23 -17.90
N ASP A 598 27.29 39.87 -18.71
CA ASP A 598 27.40 39.60 -20.14
C ASP A 598 28.41 38.48 -20.48
N ASN A 599 29.02 37.88 -19.47
CA ASN A 599 30.05 36.84 -19.50
C ASN A 599 31.42 37.33 -19.98
N VAL A 600 31.69 38.63 -19.87
CA VAL A 600 33.00 39.25 -20.13
C VAL A 600 33.32 40.20 -18.99
N VAL A 601 34.56 40.18 -18.51
CA VAL A 601 35.03 41.20 -17.54
C VAL A 601 35.77 42.28 -18.31
N ASP A 602 35.18 43.45 -18.50
CA ASP A 602 35.74 44.54 -19.29
C ASP A 602 35.66 45.94 -18.65
N MET A 603 35.90 46.98 -19.45
CA MET A 603 35.91 48.36 -18.96
C MET A 603 34.53 48.83 -18.48
N THR A 604 33.46 48.18 -18.95
CA THR A 604 32.09 48.42 -18.53
C THR A 604 31.90 48.01 -17.06
N ASP A 605 32.43 46.86 -16.66
CA ASP A 605 32.36 46.39 -15.28
C ASP A 605 33.15 47.27 -14.33
N LEU A 606 34.36 47.67 -14.73
CA LEU A 606 35.17 48.62 -13.96
C LEU A 606 34.45 49.95 -13.75
N GLN A 607 33.74 50.45 -14.77
CA GLN A 607 32.95 51.66 -14.66
C GLN A 607 31.77 51.49 -13.69
N ILE A 608 31.13 50.32 -13.65
CA ILE A 608 30.08 50.01 -12.67
C ILE A 608 30.67 50.08 -11.25
N VAL A 609 31.74 49.34 -10.98
CA VAL A 609 32.42 49.33 -9.67
C VAL A 609 32.86 50.74 -9.27
N GLN A 610 33.54 51.47 -10.17
CA GLN A 610 34.03 52.83 -9.90
C GLN A 610 32.91 53.83 -9.63
N THR A 611 31.75 53.67 -10.29
CA THR A 611 30.59 54.55 -10.08
C THR A 611 29.96 54.30 -8.71
N LYS A 612 30.08 53.08 -8.19
CA LYS A 612 29.49 52.63 -6.92
C LYS A 612 30.44 52.66 -5.73
N MET A 613 31.74 52.85 -5.97
CA MET A 613 32.75 52.98 -4.92
C MET A 613 32.38 54.07 -3.91
N SER A 614 32.48 53.72 -2.62
CA SER A 614 32.19 54.63 -1.49
C SER A 614 30.73 55.05 -1.31
N GLU A 615 29.76 54.44 -2.03
CA GLU A 615 28.34 54.55 -1.69
C GLU A 615 28.05 53.59 -0.50
N PRO A 616 27.70 54.09 0.70
CA PRO A 616 27.31 53.22 1.80
C PRO A 616 25.92 52.61 1.55
N TYR A 617 25.72 51.37 2.03
CA TYR A 617 24.43 50.68 2.14
C TYR A 617 23.30 51.65 2.60
N PRO A 618 22.07 51.62 2.03
CA PRO A 618 21.37 50.46 1.47
C PRO A 618 21.28 50.37 -0.07
N VAL A 619 22.12 51.10 -0.82
CA VAL A 619 22.01 51.23 -2.29
C VAL A 619 23.21 50.64 -3.07
N ALA A 620 24.10 49.96 -2.36
CA ALA A 620 25.26 49.25 -2.89
C ALA A 620 25.35 47.93 -2.11
N GLY A 621 25.30 46.80 -2.82
CA GLY A 621 25.40 45.48 -2.17
C GLY A 621 24.82 44.31 -2.96
N VAL A 622 24.59 44.49 -4.26
CA VAL A 622 24.31 43.37 -5.16
C VAL A 622 25.46 43.22 -6.15
N TRP A 623 25.69 42.00 -6.63
CA TRP A 623 26.74 41.70 -7.59
C TRP A 623 26.78 42.67 -8.79
N THR A 624 25.61 43.05 -9.31
CA THR A 624 25.48 43.98 -10.45
C THR A 624 25.85 45.44 -10.16
N GLU A 625 26.11 45.76 -8.91
CA GLU A 625 26.63 47.06 -8.48
C GLU A 625 28.13 47.02 -8.20
N GLY A 626 28.76 45.85 -8.38
CA GLY A 626 30.21 45.69 -8.23
C GLY A 626 30.66 45.26 -6.84
N ASP A 627 29.77 44.72 -6.00
CA ASP A 627 30.17 44.03 -4.76
C ASP A 627 30.35 42.53 -5.07
N PHE A 628 31.60 42.12 -5.31
CA PHE A 628 31.91 40.75 -5.74
C PHE A 628 32.25 39.82 -4.59
N ASN A 629 32.58 40.36 -3.42
CA ASN A 629 32.92 39.58 -2.23
C ASN A 629 31.72 39.40 -1.26
N GLY A 630 30.61 40.08 -1.50
CA GLY A 630 29.37 39.95 -0.73
C GLY A 630 29.43 40.59 0.66
N ASP A 631 30.35 41.54 0.88
CA ASP A 631 30.53 42.22 2.16
C ASP A 631 29.64 43.46 2.35
N THR A 632 28.77 43.74 1.38
CA THR A 632 27.80 44.85 1.31
C THR A 632 28.42 46.23 1.07
N ILE A 633 29.72 46.31 0.74
CA ILE A 633 30.44 47.57 0.54
C ILE A 633 31.32 47.50 -0.71
N VAL A 634 30.92 48.21 -1.78
CA VAL A 634 31.77 48.37 -2.98
C VAL A 634 32.99 49.23 -2.65
N ASN A 635 34.17 48.61 -2.57
CA ASN A 635 35.42 49.25 -2.15
C ASN A 635 36.65 48.83 -2.99
N ASP A 636 37.85 49.14 -2.50
CA ASP A 636 39.11 48.82 -3.20
C ASP A 636 39.30 47.31 -3.41
N LEU A 637 38.71 46.46 -2.55
CA LEU A 637 38.74 45.01 -2.72
C LEU A 637 38.00 44.58 -3.99
N ASP A 638 36.83 45.13 -4.26
CA ASP A 638 36.06 44.83 -5.48
C ASP A 638 36.74 45.36 -6.74
N LEU A 639 37.35 46.55 -6.65
CA LEU A 639 38.16 47.10 -7.74
C LEU A 639 39.34 46.17 -8.06
N ASN A 640 40.00 45.63 -7.04
CA ASN A 640 41.07 44.65 -7.23
C ASN A 640 40.55 43.36 -7.85
N ILE A 641 39.34 42.93 -7.50
CA ILE A 641 38.70 41.75 -8.09
C ILE A 641 38.41 41.96 -9.59
N VAL A 642 37.74 43.04 -9.98
CA VAL A 642 37.46 43.32 -11.41
C VAL A 642 38.75 43.51 -12.18
N THR A 643 39.73 44.25 -11.64
CA THR A 643 41.00 44.51 -12.33
C THR A 643 41.86 43.25 -12.50
N ALA A 644 41.85 42.34 -11.53
CA ALA A 644 42.57 41.06 -11.63
C ALA A 644 42.00 40.14 -12.72
N ASN A 645 40.71 40.27 -13.01
CA ASN A 645 39.98 39.43 -13.96
C ASN A 645 39.71 40.12 -15.31
N MET A 646 40.29 41.31 -15.57
CA MET A 646 40.07 42.05 -16.82
C MET A 646 40.43 41.24 -18.08
N ASN A 647 39.55 41.33 -19.07
CA ASN A 647 39.58 40.60 -20.34
C ASN A 647 39.33 39.09 -20.23
N LEU A 648 38.86 38.58 -19.09
CA LEU A 648 38.29 37.24 -19.05
C LEU A 648 36.98 37.22 -19.86
N ASN A 649 36.79 36.16 -20.63
CA ASN A 649 35.57 35.91 -21.41
C ASN A 649 35.19 34.46 -21.16
N ALA A 650 33.95 34.20 -20.74
CA ALA A 650 33.56 32.85 -20.37
C ALA A 650 33.72 31.90 -21.56
N ASN A 651 33.48 32.37 -22.79
CA ASN A 651 33.65 31.58 -24.02
C ASN A 651 35.11 31.16 -24.26
N ASP A 652 36.08 31.97 -23.81
CA ASP A 652 37.51 31.67 -23.91
C ASP A 652 37.96 30.76 -22.76
N SER A 653 37.45 30.98 -21.56
CA SER A 653 37.77 30.16 -20.37
C SER A 653 37.25 28.72 -20.48
N TYR A 654 36.11 28.49 -21.14
CA TYR A 654 35.64 27.12 -21.44
C TYR A 654 36.59 26.38 -22.41
N SER A 655 37.30 27.11 -23.28
CA SER A 655 38.29 26.54 -24.21
C SER A 655 39.67 26.34 -23.56
N ALA A 656 39.99 27.06 -22.48
CA ALA A 656 41.22 26.84 -21.72
C ALA A 656 41.11 25.64 -20.75
N LEU A 657 39.90 25.27 -20.33
CA LEU A 657 39.62 24.05 -19.58
C LEU A 657 39.59 22.80 -20.47
N THR A 658 39.44 22.94 -21.79
CA THR A 658 39.76 21.85 -22.72
C THR A 658 41.27 21.66 -22.81
N LEU A 659 41.79 20.82 -21.92
CA LEU A 659 43.11 20.18 -22.00
C LEU A 659 44.29 21.15 -22.10
N ARG A 660 44.66 21.77 -20.97
CA ARG A 660 46.08 22.01 -20.73
C ARG A 660 46.73 20.63 -20.68
N ALA A 661 47.19 20.13 -21.85
CA ALA A 661 47.72 18.78 -22.01
C ALA A 661 48.76 18.53 -20.91
N ILE A 662 48.34 17.84 -19.85
CA ILE A 662 49.24 17.37 -18.81
C ILE A 662 50.16 16.42 -19.57
N PRO A 663 51.49 16.66 -19.62
CA PRO A 663 52.40 15.75 -20.30
C PRO A 663 52.18 14.38 -19.70
N GLU A 664 51.59 13.47 -20.47
CA GLU A 664 51.26 12.16 -19.94
C GLU A 664 52.54 11.55 -19.35
N PRO A 665 52.52 10.97 -18.15
CA PRO A 665 53.70 10.32 -17.57
C PRO A 665 54.34 9.30 -18.54
N SER A 666 53.52 8.74 -19.44
CA SER A 666 53.88 7.88 -20.57
C SER A 666 54.89 8.53 -21.53
N SER A 667 54.75 9.82 -21.83
CA SER A 667 55.59 10.54 -22.80
C SER A 667 57.00 10.79 -22.27
N LEU A 668 57.16 11.01 -20.94
CA LEU A 668 58.45 11.02 -20.26
C LEU A 668 59.11 9.63 -20.23
N PHE A 669 58.31 8.58 -20.04
CA PHE A 669 58.81 7.20 -20.12
C PHE A 669 59.25 6.83 -21.55
N LEU A 670 58.52 7.29 -22.57
CA LEU A 670 58.87 7.06 -23.97
C LEU A 670 60.14 7.83 -24.37
N LEU A 671 60.26 9.10 -23.96
CA LEU A 671 61.45 9.91 -24.22
C LEU A 671 62.68 9.38 -23.45
N GLY A 672 62.49 8.93 -22.21
CA GLY A 672 63.52 8.28 -21.40
C GLY A 672 63.99 6.95 -21.98
N SER A 673 63.07 6.10 -22.47
CA SER A 673 63.41 4.82 -23.10
C SER A 673 64.06 4.99 -24.48
N ALA A 674 63.63 5.97 -25.27
CA ALA A 674 64.29 6.34 -26.52
C ALA A 674 65.73 6.85 -26.27
N GLY A 675 65.94 7.67 -25.23
CA GLY A 675 67.27 8.13 -24.82
C GLY A 675 68.21 6.98 -24.45
N LEU A 676 67.74 5.99 -23.68
CA LEU A 676 68.53 4.81 -23.31
C LEU A 676 68.92 3.94 -24.51
N LEU A 677 68.08 3.87 -25.55
CA LEU A 677 68.42 3.16 -26.80
C LEU A 677 69.51 3.88 -27.59
N CYS A 678 69.57 5.21 -27.56
CA CYS A 678 70.62 5.98 -28.22
C CYS A 678 72.00 5.84 -27.54
N PHE A 679 72.05 5.64 -26.22
CA PHE A 679 73.33 5.41 -25.50
C PHE A 679 73.93 4.02 -25.70
N ARG A 680 73.20 3.07 -26.31
CA ARG A 680 73.66 1.68 -26.47
C ARG A 680 74.59 1.46 -27.66
N ARG A 681 74.95 2.50 -28.43
CA ARG A 681 75.73 2.38 -29.67
C ARG A 681 77.09 3.08 -29.59
N LYS A 682 77.99 2.60 -28.72
CA LYS A 682 79.45 2.73 -28.89
C LYS A 682 80.23 1.83 -27.92
N ARG A 683 80.56 0.63 -28.40
CA ARG A 683 81.64 -0.30 -27.99
C ARG A 683 81.43 -1.52 -28.91
N ILE A 684 82.30 -2.00 -29.78
CA ILE A 684 83.78 -2.11 -29.90
C ILE A 684 84.02 -2.53 -31.38
N ALA A 685 84.96 -1.92 -32.12
CA ALA A 685 86.33 -2.40 -32.39
C ALA A 685 86.41 -3.86 -32.91
#